data_AF-A0A969FKY4-F1
#
_entry.id   AF-A0A969FKY4-F1
#
_cell.length_a   1.000
_cell.length_b   1.000
_cell.length_c   1.000
_cell.angle_alpha   90.00
_cell.angle_beta   90.00
_cell.angle_gamma   90.00
#
_symmetry.space_group_name_H-M   'P 1'
#
loop_
_entity.id
_entity.type
_entity.pdbx_description
1 polymer ?
#
loop_
_entity_poly.entity_id
_entity_poly.type
_entity_poly.pdbx_seq_one_letter_code
_entity_poly.pdbx_strand_id
1 'polypeptide(L)'
;MKILKILTLRGPNYWSIRRPKLIVARIDLEEFAERTTDTIPGFYDGLVHRLPSLVEHFCSPGHRGGFLKRVENGTLLGHVTEHIALELQELAGMSVGFGRARSTSEPGVYNVVFEYQDERAGRYALRAAVRMCQSLVETGHYPDAEFDRDLEDLRELWAEAALGPSTESIVKAAEERGIPWKRLSARSMIQLGYGCHQRRLQATLSDGSSILGVELACDKEGTKMLLADAAIPVPRGTVIQYLEDLEEAINSVGGYPIVIKPLDGNHGRGITIDIDNWEDAEAAYDAASEESKTRSVIVERFYNGSDHRVLVIDGKLVAVAERVPAHVVGDGRSTISELIEETNRDPRRGDGHDNILTRLKLDRISLQRLARQGLRPDSIPDDGEICYLRATANLSTGGIAIDRTDEIHPENAWIAQRVAKLIGLDIIGMDFVTTDISKPLRDTDGVIVEVNAAPGFRMHVSPSEGKSRDVAGATIDMLFPPGTPHQCPIFSITGTNGKTTTTRLIAHLARQTGKLVGYTTTDGTYIGDFLAEAGDNTGPQSAHLILGDPSVEIAVLETARGGIVRSGLAFERSDIGVVLNVAADHLGLGDIDTIEQMAQVKGVVAETVSRDGYGILNADDPLVTAMQASVRGKTAFFSMNPESEVVRNHVEQGGMAAIYEDGWIVILQGTERIKVEEAVNVPLTLKGLAPFMIANALAATLATYAQG
;
A
#
# COMPACT_ATOMS: atom_id res chain seq x y z
N MET A 1 -6.23 34.73 -8.61
CA MET A 1 -6.62 33.62 -7.71
C MET A 1 -5.42 33.26 -6.86
N LYS A 2 -5.63 33.05 -5.56
CA LYS A 2 -4.53 32.81 -4.62
C LYS A 2 -4.81 31.63 -3.71
N ILE A 3 -3.87 30.70 -3.62
CA ILE A 3 -3.93 29.62 -2.64
C ILE A 3 -3.50 30.18 -1.28
N LEU A 4 -4.44 30.28 -0.34
CA LEU A 4 -4.18 30.76 1.01
C LEU A 4 -3.63 29.64 1.91
N LYS A 5 -4.11 28.41 1.71
CA LYS A 5 -3.73 27.26 2.55
C LYS A 5 -3.94 25.95 1.80
N ILE A 6 -3.07 24.98 2.06
CA ILE A 6 -3.21 23.60 1.58
C ILE A 6 -3.11 22.66 2.78
N LEU A 7 -4.10 21.81 2.95
CA LEU A 7 -4.11 20.72 3.91
C LEU A 7 -4.16 19.38 3.16
N THR A 8 -3.58 18.35 3.77
CA THR A 8 -3.63 16.98 3.27
C THR A 8 -4.22 16.10 4.36
N LEU A 9 -5.37 15.51 4.04
CA LEU A 9 -6.07 14.54 4.88
C LEU A 9 -5.60 13.13 4.48
N ARG A 10 -5.36 12.27 5.48
CA ARG A 10 -4.79 10.91 5.28
C ARG A 10 -5.67 9.80 5.84
N GLY A 11 -6.81 10.15 6.42
CA GLY A 11 -7.74 9.23 7.04
C GLY A 11 -9.17 9.77 7.00
N PRO A 12 -10.14 9.03 7.56
CA PRO A 12 -11.51 9.48 7.72
C PRO A 12 -11.57 10.90 8.27
N ASN A 13 -12.41 11.74 7.66
CA ASN A 13 -12.40 13.18 7.92
C ASN A 13 -13.78 13.81 7.73
N TYR A 14 -13.88 15.09 8.06
CA TYR A 14 -15.12 15.88 7.97
C TYR A 14 -15.76 15.89 6.57
N TRP A 15 -14.97 15.84 5.50
CA TRP A 15 -15.48 15.90 4.13
C TRP A 15 -15.98 14.54 3.64
N SER A 16 -15.31 13.47 4.07
CA SER A 16 -15.67 12.10 3.72
C SER A 16 -15.04 11.08 4.68
N ILE A 17 -15.86 10.14 5.15
CA ILE A 17 -15.38 8.95 5.86
C ILE A 17 -14.85 7.90 4.88
N ARG A 18 -15.42 7.82 3.67
CA ARG A 18 -15.09 6.78 2.68
C ARG A 18 -13.89 7.13 1.79
N ARG A 19 -13.58 8.42 1.68
CA ARG A 19 -12.48 8.95 0.86
C ARG A 19 -11.46 9.61 1.80
N PRO A 20 -10.51 8.83 2.35
CA PRO A 20 -9.61 9.30 3.41
C PRO A 20 -8.50 10.24 2.91
N LYS A 21 -8.10 10.10 1.64
CA LYS A 21 -7.00 10.85 1.02
C LYS A 21 -7.51 12.04 0.23
N LEU A 22 -7.59 13.20 0.89
CA LEU A 22 -8.10 14.45 0.28
C LEU A 22 -7.09 15.59 0.41
N ILE A 23 -6.92 16.36 -0.67
CA ILE A 23 -6.34 17.70 -0.63
C ILE A 23 -7.47 18.67 -0.31
N VAL A 24 -7.26 19.55 0.66
CA VAL A 24 -8.18 20.66 0.97
C VAL A 24 -7.41 21.96 0.76
N ALA A 25 -7.81 22.71 -0.26
CA ALA A 25 -7.21 23.99 -0.62
C ALA A 25 -8.17 25.13 -0.30
N ARG A 26 -7.70 26.10 0.50
CA ARG A 26 -8.40 27.36 0.68
C ARG A 26 -7.93 28.33 -0.39
N ILE A 27 -8.82 28.72 -1.29
CA ILE A 27 -8.53 29.54 -2.46
C ILE A 27 -9.32 30.83 -2.38
N ASP A 28 -8.62 31.95 -2.46
CA ASP A 28 -9.20 33.28 -2.69
C ASP A 28 -9.35 33.49 -4.19
N LEU A 29 -10.57 33.74 -4.65
CA LEU A 29 -10.84 34.03 -6.06
C LEU A 29 -10.45 35.47 -6.44
N GLU A 30 -10.15 36.33 -5.46
CA GLU A 30 -9.77 37.73 -5.64
C GLU A 30 -10.79 38.46 -6.54
N GLU A 31 -10.34 39.14 -7.59
CA GLU A 31 -11.19 39.86 -8.54
C GLU A 31 -12.18 38.98 -9.33
N PHE A 32 -12.03 37.65 -9.25
CA PHE A 32 -12.92 36.69 -9.90
C PHE A 32 -14.03 36.15 -8.99
N ALA A 33 -14.12 36.62 -7.74
CA ALA A 33 -15.12 36.15 -6.78
C ALA A 33 -16.58 36.29 -7.26
N GLU A 34 -16.86 37.34 -8.04
CA GLU A 34 -18.20 37.65 -8.58
C GLU A 34 -18.34 37.28 -10.07
N ARG A 35 -17.33 36.66 -10.68
CA ARG A 35 -17.35 36.25 -12.09
C ARG A 35 -17.63 34.77 -12.22
N THR A 36 -18.61 34.44 -13.04
CA THR A 36 -18.91 33.06 -13.44
C THR A 36 -18.31 32.76 -14.81
N THR A 37 -17.99 31.49 -15.07
CA THR A 37 -17.27 31.06 -16.29
C THR A 37 -17.89 31.50 -17.61
N ASP A 38 -19.22 31.65 -17.68
CA ASP A 38 -19.97 32.14 -18.84
C ASP A 38 -19.70 33.63 -19.15
N THR A 39 -19.24 34.39 -18.14
CA THR A 39 -18.87 35.82 -18.28
C THR A 39 -17.40 36.03 -18.67
N ILE A 40 -16.66 34.94 -18.93
CA ILE A 40 -15.23 34.96 -19.23
C ILE A 40 -15.04 34.55 -20.70
N PRO A 41 -14.76 35.50 -21.60
CA PRO A 41 -14.62 35.21 -23.02
C PRO A 41 -13.55 34.15 -23.31
N GLY A 42 -13.89 33.15 -24.13
CA GLY A 42 -12.96 32.09 -24.55
C GLY A 42 -12.64 31.04 -23.47
N PHE A 43 -13.15 31.17 -22.24
CA PHE A 43 -12.83 30.25 -21.15
C PHE A 43 -13.29 28.82 -21.44
N TYR A 44 -14.54 28.65 -21.88
CA TYR A 44 -15.10 27.33 -22.21
C TYR A 44 -14.32 26.64 -23.33
N ASP A 45 -14.10 27.34 -24.44
CA ASP A 45 -13.38 26.80 -25.59
C ASP A 45 -11.94 26.44 -25.24
N GLY A 46 -11.24 27.30 -24.48
CA GLY A 46 -9.89 27.04 -24.00
C GLY A 46 -9.80 25.82 -23.08
N LEU A 47 -10.76 25.67 -22.15
CA LEU A 47 -10.82 24.54 -21.24
C LEU A 47 -11.08 23.22 -21.98
N VAL A 48 -12.08 23.18 -22.87
CA VAL A 48 -12.45 21.97 -23.61
C VAL A 48 -11.37 21.59 -24.63
N HIS A 49 -10.71 22.59 -25.24
CA HIS A 49 -9.58 22.32 -26.12
C HIS A 49 -8.41 21.65 -25.37
N ARG A 50 -8.11 22.13 -24.16
CA ARG A 50 -6.98 21.61 -23.37
C ARG A 50 -7.30 20.28 -22.68
N LEU A 51 -8.52 20.12 -22.17
CA LEU A 51 -8.97 18.98 -21.38
C LEU A 51 -10.29 18.42 -21.93
N PRO A 52 -10.28 17.82 -23.14
CA PRO A 52 -11.49 17.33 -23.78
C PRO A 52 -12.17 16.19 -23.00
N SER A 53 -11.39 15.41 -22.24
CA SER A 53 -11.84 14.31 -21.38
C SER A 53 -12.69 14.73 -20.19
N LEU A 54 -12.73 16.03 -19.84
CA LEU A 54 -13.66 16.57 -18.83
C LEU A 54 -15.14 16.31 -19.16
N VAL A 55 -15.44 15.93 -20.42
CA VAL A 55 -16.76 15.42 -20.80
C VAL A 55 -17.17 14.18 -19.99
N GLU A 56 -16.23 13.39 -19.47
CA GLU A 56 -16.53 12.22 -18.63
C GLU A 56 -16.85 12.61 -17.18
N HIS A 57 -16.60 13.86 -16.76
CA HIS A 57 -16.85 14.28 -15.38
C HIS A 57 -18.34 14.50 -15.11
N PHE A 58 -18.84 13.79 -14.10
CA PHE A 58 -20.19 13.95 -13.56
C PHE A 58 -20.19 15.08 -12.52
N CYS A 59 -21.29 15.82 -12.44
CA CYS A 59 -21.52 16.87 -11.43
C CYS A 59 -22.97 16.75 -10.93
N SER A 60 -23.55 17.78 -10.31
CA SER A 60 -24.96 17.80 -9.86
C SER A 60 -25.99 17.30 -10.90
N PRO A 61 -25.84 17.54 -12.22
CA PRO A 61 -26.76 17.00 -13.22
C PRO A 61 -26.72 15.47 -13.40
N GLY A 62 -25.73 14.78 -12.84
CA GLY A 62 -25.68 13.31 -12.75
C GLY A 62 -25.51 12.56 -14.07
N HIS A 63 -25.07 13.23 -15.14
CA HIS A 63 -24.84 12.62 -16.46
C HIS A 63 -23.49 13.06 -17.06
N ARG A 64 -23.00 12.26 -18.02
CA ARG A 64 -21.82 12.57 -18.84
C ARG A 64 -21.94 13.96 -19.47
N GLY A 65 -20.90 14.77 -19.38
CA GLY A 65 -20.86 16.17 -19.85
C GLY A 65 -21.54 17.16 -18.89
N GLY A 66 -22.06 16.69 -17.76
CA GLY A 66 -22.77 17.52 -16.79
C GLY A 66 -21.90 18.62 -16.18
N PHE A 67 -20.59 18.38 -16.02
CA PHE A 67 -19.64 19.41 -15.60
C PHE A 67 -19.44 20.49 -16.68
N LEU A 68 -19.14 20.12 -17.92
CA LEU A 68 -18.94 21.08 -19.02
C LEU A 68 -20.18 21.94 -19.24
N LYS A 69 -21.39 21.36 -19.16
CA LYS A 69 -22.65 22.12 -19.20
C LYS A 69 -22.77 23.15 -18.07
N ARG A 70 -22.18 22.89 -16.90
CA ARG A 70 -22.12 23.85 -15.79
C ARG A 70 -21.09 24.95 -16.01
N VAL A 71 -20.00 24.65 -16.71
CA VAL A 71 -19.03 25.67 -17.15
C VAL A 71 -19.68 26.60 -18.18
N GLU A 72 -20.39 26.04 -19.15
CA GLU A 72 -21.11 26.80 -20.18
C GLU A 72 -22.23 27.69 -19.59
N ASN A 73 -23.02 27.16 -18.64
CA ASN A 73 -24.09 27.90 -17.96
C ASN A 73 -23.59 28.87 -16.87
N GLY A 74 -22.28 28.91 -16.60
CA GLY A 74 -21.71 29.74 -15.55
C GLY A 74 -21.54 29.04 -14.21
N THR A 75 -20.30 28.77 -13.85
CA THR A 75 -19.89 28.26 -12.53
C THR A 75 -18.71 29.05 -11.97
N LEU A 76 -18.41 28.86 -10.69
CA LEU A 76 -17.29 29.52 -10.02
C LEU A 76 -15.97 28.80 -10.29
N LEU A 77 -14.87 29.56 -10.37
CA LEU A 77 -13.53 29.04 -10.67
C LEU A 77 -12.99 28.05 -9.61
N GLY A 78 -13.43 28.15 -8.36
CA GLY A 78 -13.10 27.16 -7.33
C GLY A 78 -13.59 25.75 -7.70
N HIS A 79 -14.82 25.66 -8.24
CA HIS A 79 -15.39 24.41 -8.73
C HIS A 79 -14.70 23.92 -10.01
N VAL A 80 -14.26 24.83 -10.88
CA VAL A 80 -13.47 24.43 -12.07
C VAL A 80 -12.10 23.89 -11.67
N THR A 81 -11.43 24.54 -10.71
CA THR A 81 -10.11 24.14 -10.21
C THR A 81 -10.15 22.72 -9.64
N GLU A 82 -11.22 22.36 -8.94
CA GLU A 82 -11.48 21.00 -8.46
C GLU A 82 -11.42 19.97 -9.59
N HIS A 83 -12.20 20.19 -10.64
CA HIS A 83 -12.31 19.26 -11.77
C HIS A 83 -11.03 19.20 -12.59
N ILE A 84 -10.33 20.32 -12.79
CA ILE A 84 -9.02 20.33 -13.46
C ILE A 84 -8.00 19.53 -12.64
N ALA A 85 -7.96 19.68 -11.31
CA ALA A 85 -7.03 18.93 -10.47
C ALA A 85 -7.29 17.42 -10.47
N LEU A 86 -8.56 17.00 -10.57
CA LEU A 86 -8.92 15.59 -10.75
C LEU A 86 -8.50 15.07 -12.13
N GLU A 87 -8.82 15.82 -13.19
CA GLU A 87 -8.53 15.44 -14.57
C GLU A 87 -7.02 15.32 -14.83
N LEU A 88 -6.21 16.27 -14.34
CA LEU A 88 -4.74 16.20 -14.47
C LEU A 88 -4.17 14.93 -13.83
N GLN A 89 -4.76 14.47 -12.72
CA GLN A 89 -4.36 13.21 -12.08
C GLN A 89 -4.77 11.99 -12.91
N GLU A 90 -6.00 11.95 -13.42
CA GLU A 90 -6.49 10.89 -14.30
C GLU A 90 -5.64 10.76 -15.58
N LEU A 91 -5.29 11.88 -16.23
CA LEU A 91 -4.40 11.91 -17.41
C LEU A 91 -2.96 11.44 -17.13
N ALA A 92 -2.54 11.52 -15.87
CA ALA A 92 -1.27 10.98 -15.39
C ALA A 92 -1.37 9.52 -14.91
N GLY A 93 -2.55 8.89 -15.02
CA GLY A 93 -2.78 7.47 -14.67
C GLY A 93 -3.19 7.24 -13.22
N MET A 94 -3.49 8.29 -12.45
CA MET A 94 -3.97 8.19 -11.07
C MET A 94 -5.49 8.24 -11.05
N SER A 95 -6.13 7.10 -10.74
CA SER A 95 -7.60 7.04 -10.67
C SER A 95 -8.13 7.77 -9.44
N VAL A 96 -8.86 8.87 -9.65
CA VAL A 96 -9.44 9.74 -8.62
C VAL A 96 -10.79 10.28 -9.09
N GLY A 97 -11.77 10.42 -8.20
CA GLY A 97 -13.10 10.84 -8.64
C GLY A 97 -13.92 11.64 -7.64
N PHE A 98 -13.48 11.76 -6.39
CA PHE A 98 -14.20 12.57 -5.41
C PHE A 98 -13.67 14.01 -5.38
N GLY A 99 -14.59 14.97 -5.51
CA GLY A 99 -14.32 16.39 -5.29
C GLY A 99 -15.52 17.14 -4.71
N ARG A 100 -15.24 18.26 -4.05
CA ARG A 100 -16.22 19.24 -3.56
C ARG A 100 -15.62 20.65 -3.48
N ALA A 101 -16.37 21.62 -3.99
CA ALA A 101 -16.16 23.04 -3.72
C ALA A 101 -17.25 23.59 -2.78
N ARG A 102 -16.84 24.34 -1.75
CA ARG A 102 -17.73 25.01 -0.79
C ARG A 102 -17.25 26.42 -0.48
N SER A 103 -18.17 27.37 -0.39
CA SER A 103 -17.88 28.72 0.11
C SER A 103 -17.50 28.68 1.59
N THR A 104 -16.60 29.56 2.00
CA THR A 104 -16.30 29.81 3.41
C THR A 104 -17.16 30.96 3.94
N SER A 105 -17.02 31.30 5.22
CA SER A 105 -17.64 32.50 5.82
C SER A 105 -17.03 33.80 5.30
N GLU A 106 -15.83 33.76 4.72
CA GLU A 106 -15.21 34.91 4.05
C GLU A 106 -15.67 35.00 2.58
N PRO A 107 -16.28 36.12 2.15
CA PRO A 107 -16.69 36.31 0.77
C PRO A 107 -15.53 36.18 -0.21
N GLY A 108 -15.75 35.49 -1.33
CA GLY A 108 -14.73 35.24 -2.36
C GLY A 108 -13.74 34.12 -2.04
N VAL A 109 -13.79 33.55 -0.84
CA VAL A 109 -12.88 32.48 -0.40
C VAL A 109 -13.62 31.14 -0.34
N TYR A 110 -13.00 30.11 -0.92
CA TYR A 110 -13.60 28.77 -1.09
C TYR A 110 -12.66 27.67 -0.59
N ASN A 111 -13.25 26.60 -0.07
CA ASN A 111 -12.59 25.31 0.11
C ASN A 111 -12.80 24.45 -1.13
N VAL A 112 -11.71 24.12 -1.80
CA VAL A 112 -11.64 23.18 -2.91
C VAL A 112 -11.04 21.88 -2.40
N VAL A 113 -11.84 20.82 -2.42
CA VAL A 113 -11.50 19.52 -1.86
C VAL A 113 -11.51 18.49 -2.97
N PHE A 114 -10.45 17.69 -3.10
CA PHE A 114 -10.41 16.62 -4.09
C PHE A 114 -9.52 15.46 -3.66
N GLU A 115 -9.81 14.28 -4.19
CA GLU A 115 -9.09 13.03 -3.93
C GLU A 115 -7.69 13.01 -4.56
N TYR A 116 -6.76 12.35 -3.88
CA TYR A 116 -5.41 12.10 -4.39
C TYR A 116 -4.99 10.66 -4.16
N GLN A 117 -4.12 10.13 -5.04
CA GLN A 117 -3.43 8.87 -4.80
C GLN A 117 -2.07 9.07 -4.10
N ASP A 118 -1.26 10.01 -4.59
CA ASP A 118 -0.03 10.47 -3.98
C ASP A 118 -0.13 11.94 -3.52
N GLU A 119 0.39 12.24 -2.32
CA GLU A 119 0.27 13.58 -1.72
C GLU A 119 1.03 14.64 -2.52
N ARG A 120 2.23 14.32 -3.04
CA ARG A 120 3.05 15.25 -3.80
C ARG A 120 2.39 15.55 -5.13
N ALA A 121 1.90 14.52 -5.81
CA ALA A 121 1.14 14.64 -7.05
C ALA A 121 -0.15 15.46 -6.86
N GLY A 122 -0.96 15.17 -5.83
CA GLY A 122 -2.18 15.94 -5.56
C GLY A 122 -1.92 17.42 -5.26
N ARG A 123 -0.87 17.73 -4.49
CA ARG A 123 -0.46 19.14 -4.23
C ARG A 123 0.07 19.82 -5.49
N TYR A 124 0.73 19.09 -6.38
CA TYR A 124 1.17 19.61 -7.67
C TYR A 124 -0.04 19.90 -8.57
N ALA A 125 -0.94 18.93 -8.72
CA ALA A 125 -2.16 19.04 -9.51
C ALA A 125 -3.01 20.24 -9.10
N LEU A 126 -3.13 20.55 -7.80
CA LEU A 126 -3.78 21.77 -7.31
C LEU A 126 -3.12 23.04 -7.87
N ARG A 127 -1.79 23.14 -7.80
CA ARG A 127 -1.07 24.34 -8.25
C ARG A 127 -1.16 24.50 -9.77
N ALA A 128 -1.04 23.40 -10.49
CA ALA A 128 -1.23 23.36 -11.94
C ALA A 128 -2.67 23.74 -12.32
N ALA A 129 -3.67 23.25 -11.61
CA ALA A 129 -5.07 23.59 -11.83
C ALA A 129 -5.35 25.09 -11.59
N VAL A 130 -4.80 25.67 -10.52
CA VAL A 130 -4.94 27.12 -10.26
C VAL A 130 -4.25 27.94 -11.35
N ARG A 131 -3.03 27.57 -11.74
CA ARG A 131 -2.29 28.25 -12.82
C ARG A 131 -3.04 28.16 -14.16
N MET A 132 -3.58 26.98 -14.49
CA MET A 132 -4.40 26.77 -15.68
C MET A 132 -5.68 27.61 -15.65
N CYS A 133 -6.41 27.63 -14.53
CA CYS A 133 -7.57 28.51 -14.36
C CYS A 133 -7.21 29.97 -14.60
N GLN A 134 -6.14 30.48 -14.00
CA GLN A 134 -5.72 31.88 -14.18
C GLN A 134 -5.37 32.19 -15.63
N SER A 135 -4.57 31.33 -16.27
CA SER A 135 -4.22 31.48 -17.67
C SER A 135 -5.45 31.46 -18.58
N LEU A 136 -6.40 30.54 -18.38
CA LEU A 136 -7.66 30.50 -19.14
C LEU A 136 -8.51 31.75 -18.95
N VAL A 137 -8.50 32.36 -17.75
CA VAL A 137 -9.24 33.61 -17.49
C VAL A 137 -8.57 34.82 -18.15
N GLU A 138 -7.24 34.86 -18.18
CA GLU A 138 -6.46 35.97 -18.71
C GLU A 138 -6.36 35.95 -20.24
N THR A 139 -6.21 34.77 -20.84
CA THR A 139 -5.85 34.61 -22.26
C THR A 139 -6.83 33.72 -23.04
N GLY A 140 -7.73 33.00 -22.38
CA GLY A 140 -8.56 31.96 -23.01
C GLY A 140 -7.78 30.72 -23.46
N HIS A 141 -6.49 30.59 -23.09
CA HIS A 141 -5.62 29.51 -23.56
C HIS A 141 -4.53 29.18 -22.55
N TYR A 142 -4.37 27.89 -22.24
CA TYR A 142 -3.22 27.39 -21.49
C TYR A 142 -2.14 26.86 -22.44
N PRO A 143 -0.85 27.25 -22.34
CA PRO A 143 0.20 26.86 -23.30
C PRO A 143 0.48 25.34 -23.38
N ASP A 144 0.75 24.83 -24.60
CA ASP A 144 1.07 23.41 -24.83
C ASP A 144 2.28 22.94 -24.01
N ALA A 145 3.38 23.66 -24.08
CA ALA A 145 4.62 23.28 -23.40
C ALA A 145 4.49 23.25 -21.87
N GLU A 146 3.61 24.07 -21.29
CA GLU A 146 3.33 24.03 -19.85
C GLU A 146 2.45 22.84 -19.48
N PHE A 147 1.44 22.54 -20.31
CA PHE A 147 0.59 21.38 -20.12
C PHE A 147 1.36 20.06 -20.19
N ASP A 148 2.21 19.91 -21.20
CA ASP A 148 3.01 18.70 -21.39
C ASP A 148 3.97 18.50 -20.20
N ARG A 149 4.58 19.58 -19.70
CA ARG A 149 5.42 19.55 -18.50
C ARG A 149 4.63 19.18 -17.26
N ASP A 150 3.43 19.73 -17.08
CA ASP A 150 2.58 19.39 -15.92
C ASP A 150 2.23 17.90 -15.90
N LEU A 151 1.92 17.32 -17.06
CA LEU A 151 1.64 15.89 -17.17
C LEU A 151 2.90 15.04 -16.97
N GLU A 152 4.05 15.46 -17.49
CA GLU A 152 5.34 14.79 -17.28
C GLU A 152 5.71 14.77 -15.80
N ASP A 153 5.71 15.93 -15.13
CA ASP A 153 6.00 16.05 -13.69
C ASP A 153 5.03 15.19 -12.84
N LEU A 154 3.73 15.17 -13.18
CA LEU A 154 2.74 14.34 -12.49
C LEU A 154 3.00 12.83 -12.70
N ARG A 155 3.38 12.42 -13.91
CA ARG A 155 3.74 11.03 -14.21
C ARG A 155 5.01 10.60 -13.49
N GLU A 156 6.00 11.48 -13.41
CA GLU A 156 7.23 11.23 -12.63
C GLU A 156 6.94 11.09 -11.14
N LEU A 157 6.17 12.01 -10.56
CA LEU A 157 5.75 11.94 -9.16
C LEU A 157 4.98 10.65 -8.85
N TRP A 158 4.12 10.22 -9.77
CA TRP A 158 3.39 8.96 -9.66
C TRP A 158 4.32 7.74 -9.75
N ALA A 159 5.23 7.72 -10.73
CA ALA A 159 6.19 6.64 -10.90
C ALA A 159 7.12 6.47 -9.69
N GLU A 160 7.57 7.57 -9.07
CA GLU A 160 8.35 7.52 -7.82
C GLU A 160 7.55 6.99 -6.61
N ALA A 161 6.26 7.31 -6.57
CA ALA A 161 5.38 6.92 -5.47
C ALA A 161 4.93 5.46 -5.58
N ALA A 162 4.88 4.93 -6.80
CA ALA A 162 4.40 3.59 -7.11
C ALA A 162 5.14 2.50 -6.31
N LEU A 163 4.38 1.52 -5.86
CA LEU A 163 4.93 0.31 -5.26
C LEU A 163 5.46 -0.61 -6.36
N GLY A 164 6.53 -1.34 -6.07
CA GLY A 164 6.95 -2.42 -6.96
C GLY A 164 5.84 -3.47 -7.11
N PRO A 165 5.73 -4.16 -8.26
CA PRO A 165 4.58 -5.02 -8.57
C PRO A 165 4.30 -6.09 -7.50
N SER A 166 5.35 -6.69 -6.91
CA SER A 166 5.18 -7.67 -5.84
C SER A 166 4.61 -7.02 -4.57
N THR A 167 5.17 -5.89 -4.14
CA THR A 167 4.69 -5.13 -2.97
C THR A 167 3.25 -4.68 -3.17
N GLU A 168 2.92 -4.17 -4.36
CA GLU A 168 1.57 -3.75 -4.71
C GLU A 168 0.56 -4.90 -4.59
N SER A 169 0.92 -6.10 -5.08
CA SER A 169 0.05 -7.28 -4.96
C SER A 169 -0.21 -7.67 -3.50
N ILE A 170 0.82 -7.60 -2.63
CA ILE A 170 0.68 -7.87 -1.18
C ILE A 170 -0.21 -6.80 -0.52
N VAL A 171 -0.02 -5.54 -0.86
CA VAL A 171 -0.84 -4.43 -0.33
C VAL A 171 -2.31 -4.58 -0.75
N LYS A 172 -2.59 -4.91 -2.01
CA LYS A 172 -3.97 -5.17 -2.47
C LYS A 172 -4.61 -6.32 -1.71
N ALA A 173 -3.89 -7.43 -1.53
CA ALA A 173 -4.37 -8.56 -0.73
C ALA A 173 -4.61 -8.19 0.75
N ALA A 174 -3.80 -7.28 1.32
CA ALA A 174 -4.01 -6.74 2.66
C ALA A 174 -5.27 -5.87 2.73
N GLU A 175 -5.47 -4.96 1.77
CA GLU A 175 -6.64 -4.08 1.68
C GLU A 175 -7.95 -4.87 1.53
N GLU A 176 -7.96 -5.93 0.71
CA GLU A 176 -9.10 -6.83 0.55
C GLU A 176 -9.52 -7.52 1.86
N ARG A 177 -8.56 -7.76 2.76
CA ARG A 177 -8.80 -8.30 4.11
C ARG A 177 -9.02 -7.23 5.17
N GLY A 178 -9.02 -5.95 4.80
CA GLY A 178 -9.18 -4.83 5.73
C GLY A 178 -7.98 -4.61 6.66
N ILE A 179 -6.80 -5.09 6.28
CA ILE A 179 -5.56 -4.89 7.04
C ILE A 179 -5.00 -3.51 6.68
N PRO A 180 -4.88 -2.58 7.65
CA PRO A 180 -4.36 -1.25 7.37
C PRO A 180 -2.88 -1.32 7.01
N TRP A 181 -2.41 -0.39 6.17
CA TRP A 181 -1.00 -0.33 5.82
C TRP A 181 -0.48 1.10 5.74
N LYS A 182 0.84 1.26 5.84
CA LYS A 182 1.53 2.52 5.55
C LYS A 182 2.92 2.27 4.99
N ARG A 183 3.39 3.18 4.14
CA ARG A 183 4.80 3.24 3.75
C ARG A 183 5.61 3.87 4.90
N LEU A 184 6.76 3.27 5.22
CA LEU A 184 7.70 3.80 6.19
C LEU A 184 8.69 4.74 5.48
N SER A 185 9.18 5.76 6.19
CA SER A 185 10.18 6.69 5.65
C SER A 185 11.55 6.05 5.41
N ALA A 186 11.81 4.91 6.04
CA ALA A 186 13.07 4.18 5.93
C ALA A 186 12.98 3.05 4.89
N ARG A 187 13.99 2.97 4.02
CA ARG A 187 14.31 1.82 3.16
C ARG A 187 13.17 1.26 2.29
N SER A 188 12.24 2.11 1.81
CA SER A 188 11.08 1.67 1.01
C SER A 188 10.29 0.51 1.65
N MET A 189 10.29 0.43 2.98
CA MET A 189 9.53 -0.57 3.72
C MET A 189 8.06 -0.19 3.79
N ILE A 190 7.21 -1.20 3.94
CA ILE A 190 5.81 -1.05 4.32
C ILE A 190 5.57 -1.69 5.70
N GLN A 191 4.61 -1.13 6.43
CA GLN A 191 4.03 -1.72 7.62
C GLN A 191 2.60 -2.13 7.30
N LEU A 192 2.25 -3.37 7.64
CA LEU A 192 0.89 -3.91 7.65
C LEU A 192 0.43 -4.03 9.11
N GLY A 193 -0.82 -3.70 9.40
CA GLY A 193 -1.37 -3.77 10.76
C GLY A 193 -0.86 -2.70 11.72
N TYR A 194 -1.38 -2.73 12.96
CA TYR A 194 -1.07 -1.77 14.02
C TYR A 194 -0.66 -2.43 15.33
N GLY A 195 0.08 -1.69 16.16
CA GLY A 195 0.47 -2.11 17.50
C GLY A 195 1.35 -3.35 17.48
N CYS A 196 1.16 -4.23 18.45
CA CYS A 196 1.85 -5.52 18.59
C CYS A 196 1.54 -6.54 17.48
N HIS A 197 0.48 -6.33 16.70
CA HIS A 197 0.11 -7.20 15.59
C HIS A 197 0.77 -6.79 14.28
N GLN A 198 1.43 -5.63 14.22
CA GLN A 198 2.02 -5.15 12.97
C GLN A 198 3.05 -6.12 12.39
N ARG A 199 3.19 -6.10 11.07
CA ARG A 199 4.23 -6.78 10.30
C ARG A 199 4.91 -5.80 9.36
N ARG A 200 6.17 -6.04 9.03
CA ARG A 200 6.93 -5.18 8.09
C ARG A 200 7.45 -5.98 6.91
N LEU A 201 7.45 -5.34 5.75
CA LEU A 201 8.03 -5.91 4.54
C LEU A 201 8.88 -4.91 3.79
N GLN A 202 9.88 -5.43 3.08
CA GLN A 202 10.60 -4.73 2.02
C GLN A 202 10.55 -5.58 0.76
N ALA A 203 9.85 -5.11 -0.28
CA ALA A 203 9.47 -5.95 -1.41
C ALA A 203 8.69 -7.20 -0.93
N THR A 204 9.30 -8.39 -1.06
CA THR A 204 8.75 -9.67 -0.57
C THR A 204 9.49 -10.24 0.63
N LEU A 205 10.51 -9.54 1.15
CA LEU A 205 11.16 -9.89 2.42
C LEU A 205 10.26 -9.47 3.57
N SER A 206 10.00 -10.38 4.50
CA SER A 206 9.22 -10.13 5.71
C SER A 206 10.13 -9.81 6.90
N ASP A 207 9.53 -9.50 8.05
CA ASP A 207 10.19 -9.44 9.35
C ASP A 207 10.49 -10.81 9.98
N GLY A 208 10.02 -11.91 9.36
CA GLY A 208 10.36 -13.28 9.69
C GLY A 208 11.57 -13.83 8.91
N SER A 209 11.98 -13.19 7.81
CA SER A 209 13.13 -13.60 7.02
C SER A 209 14.44 -13.42 7.81
N SER A 210 15.14 -14.52 8.09
CA SER A 210 16.40 -14.49 8.85
C SER A 210 17.49 -13.72 8.10
N ILE A 211 18.21 -12.83 8.78
CA ILE A 211 19.37 -12.14 8.19
C ILE A 211 20.42 -13.12 7.67
N LEU A 212 20.66 -14.24 8.38
CA LEU A 212 21.58 -15.29 7.92
C LEU A 212 21.07 -15.96 6.65
N GLY A 213 19.75 -16.16 6.53
CA GLY A 213 19.15 -16.73 5.33
C GLY A 213 19.22 -15.78 4.13
N VAL A 214 19.06 -14.48 4.37
CA VAL A 214 19.20 -13.44 3.34
C VAL A 214 20.66 -13.31 2.88
N GLU A 215 21.61 -13.28 3.81
CA GLU A 215 23.05 -13.24 3.49
C GLU A 215 23.47 -14.50 2.72
N LEU A 216 23.01 -15.67 3.16
CA LEU A 216 23.29 -16.92 2.48
C LEU A 216 22.71 -16.94 1.06
N ALA A 217 21.46 -16.49 0.85
CA ALA A 217 20.86 -16.42 -0.48
C ALA A 217 21.60 -15.44 -1.43
N CYS A 218 22.29 -14.43 -0.88
CA CYS A 218 23.18 -13.55 -1.66
C CYS A 218 24.55 -14.18 -1.95
N ASP A 219 24.95 -15.22 -1.20
CA ASP A 219 26.16 -16.00 -1.39
C ASP A 219 25.88 -17.27 -2.20
N LYS A 220 26.17 -17.21 -3.51
CA LYS A 220 25.94 -18.32 -4.43
C LYS A 220 26.75 -19.56 -4.06
N GLU A 221 28.01 -19.38 -3.64
CA GLU A 221 28.89 -20.50 -3.30
C GLU A 221 28.48 -21.13 -1.97
N GLY A 222 28.29 -20.31 -0.94
CA GLY A 222 27.84 -20.78 0.37
C GLY A 222 26.48 -21.48 0.30
N THR A 223 25.52 -20.92 -0.45
CA THR A 223 24.22 -21.57 -0.69
C THR A 223 24.42 -22.94 -1.33
N LYS A 224 25.23 -23.00 -2.40
CA LYS A 224 25.46 -24.22 -3.17
C LYS A 224 26.14 -25.30 -2.33
N MET A 225 27.15 -24.96 -1.54
CA MET A 225 27.82 -25.89 -0.63
C MET A 225 26.84 -26.45 0.39
N LEU A 226 26.03 -25.59 1.03
CA LEU A 226 25.03 -26.04 2.01
C LEU A 226 24.00 -27.00 1.38
N LEU A 227 23.52 -26.69 0.17
CA LEU A 227 22.58 -27.54 -0.54
C LEU A 227 23.23 -28.87 -0.96
N ALA A 228 24.46 -28.86 -1.45
CA ALA A 228 25.21 -30.05 -1.81
C ALA A 228 25.43 -30.98 -0.61
N ASP A 229 25.86 -30.43 0.53
CA ASP A 229 26.04 -31.17 1.80
C ASP A 229 24.72 -31.79 2.29
N ALA A 230 23.60 -31.13 1.98
CA ALA A 230 22.27 -31.64 2.25
C ALA A 230 21.78 -32.66 1.19
N ALA A 231 22.61 -33.08 0.24
CA ALA A 231 22.27 -33.99 -0.87
C ALA A 231 21.17 -33.46 -1.80
N ILE A 232 21.10 -32.13 -1.97
CA ILE A 232 20.21 -31.46 -2.92
C ILE A 232 20.95 -31.25 -4.24
N PRO A 233 20.34 -31.58 -5.40
CA PRO A 233 20.98 -31.39 -6.70
C PRO A 233 21.28 -29.91 -6.96
N VAL A 234 22.57 -29.59 -7.11
CA VAL A 234 23.07 -28.27 -7.49
C VAL A 234 24.09 -28.44 -8.62
N PRO A 235 24.41 -27.39 -9.40
CA PRO A 235 25.41 -27.50 -10.45
C PRO A 235 26.75 -27.99 -9.91
N ARG A 236 27.53 -28.77 -10.66
CA ARG A 236 28.95 -28.99 -10.29
C ARG A 236 29.75 -27.77 -10.71
N GLY A 237 30.59 -27.23 -9.84
CA GLY A 237 31.38 -26.05 -10.16
C GLY A 237 32.42 -25.69 -9.12
N THR A 238 33.40 -24.88 -9.55
CA THR A 238 34.48 -24.36 -8.71
C THR A 238 34.69 -22.88 -8.99
N VAL A 239 35.22 -22.16 -8.00
CA VAL A 239 35.61 -20.75 -8.13
C VAL A 239 37.08 -20.67 -8.51
N ILE A 240 37.40 -19.80 -9.45
CA ILE A 240 38.76 -19.47 -9.89
C ILE A 240 38.95 -17.94 -9.88
N GLN A 241 40.20 -17.51 -9.73
CA GLN A 241 40.59 -16.09 -9.76
C GLN A 241 41.59 -15.78 -10.87
N TYR A 242 42.20 -16.80 -11.46
CA TYR A 242 43.20 -16.66 -12.50
C TYR A 242 42.79 -17.50 -13.71
N LEU A 243 43.06 -16.96 -14.90
CA LEU A 243 42.77 -17.65 -16.17
C LEU A 243 43.56 -18.97 -16.28
N GLU A 244 44.75 -19.04 -15.67
CA GLU A 244 45.58 -20.24 -15.62
C GLU A 244 44.88 -21.43 -14.95
N ASP A 245 43.94 -21.17 -14.04
CA ASP A 245 43.16 -22.21 -13.34
C ASP A 245 41.97 -22.71 -14.17
N LEU A 246 41.64 -22.06 -15.29
CA LEU A 246 40.43 -22.33 -16.06
C LEU A 246 40.42 -23.75 -16.63
N GLU A 247 41.55 -24.24 -17.15
CA GLU A 247 41.63 -25.59 -17.71
C GLU A 247 41.37 -26.67 -16.64
N GLU A 248 41.95 -26.52 -15.44
CA GLU A 248 41.69 -27.43 -14.33
C GLU A 248 40.24 -27.34 -13.85
N ALA A 249 39.67 -26.13 -13.78
CA ALA A 249 38.28 -25.93 -13.43
C ALA A 249 37.33 -26.63 -14.41
N ILE A 250 37.55 -26.50 -15.72
CA ILE A 250 36.76 -27.17 -16.76
C ILE A 250 36.82 -28.69 -16.62
N ASN A 251 38.02 -29.23 -16.40
CA ASN A 251 38.19 -30.66 -16.18
C ASN A 251 37.48 -31.14 -14.91
N SER A 252 37.51 -30.35 -13.83
CA SER A 252 36.87 -30.70 -12.56
C SER A 252 35.34 -30.81 -12.65
N VAL A 253 34.71 -30.06 -13.56
CA VAL A 253 33.25 -30.08 -13.76
C VAL A 253 32.79 -31.12 -14.78
N GLY A 254 33.74 -31.85 -15.40
CA GLY A 254 33.47 -32.93 -16.35
C GLY A 254 33.64 -32.53 -17.82
N GLY A 255 34.29 -31.39 -18.11
CA GLY A 255 34.47 -30.87 -19.46
C GLY A 255 33.28 -30.03 -19.95
N TYR A 256 33.33 -29.68 -21.24
CA TYR A 256 32.28 -28.93 -21.93
C TYR A 256 30.97 -29.72 -22.11
N PRO A 257 29.80 -29.06 -22.20
CA PRO A 257 29.60 -27.61 -22.09
C PRO A 257 29.69 -27.06 -20.66
N ILE A 258 30.14 -25.81 -20.52
CA ILE A 258 30.26 -25.10 -19.24
C ILE A 258 29.51 -23.77 -19.21
N VAL A 259 29.34 -23.24 -17.99
CA VAL A 259 28.86 -21.90 -17.68
C VAL A 259 29.96 -21.16 -16.93
N ILE A 260 30.19 -19.90 -17.31
CA ILE A 260 31.12 -19.00 -16.62
C ILE A 260 30.33 -17.76 -16.19
N LYS A 261 30.40 -17.43 -14.90
CA LYS A 261 29.72 -16.26 -14.32
C LYS A 261 30.53 -15.61 -13.20
N PRO A 262 30.40 -14.29 -12.96
CA PRO A 262 31.00 -13.65 -11.79
C PRO A 262 30.37 -14.20 -10.50
N LEU A 263 31.19 -14.39 -9.46
CA LEU A 263 30.73 -14.85 -8.15
C LEU A 263 29.75 -13.86 -7.51
N ASP A 264 30.09 -12.56 -7.58
CA ASP A 264 29.41 -11.43 -6.95
C ASP A 264 28.52 -10.60 -7.90
N GLY A 265 28.22 -11.12 -9.09
CA GLY A 265 27.39 -10.43 -10.08
C GLY A 265 25.87 -10.67 -9.93
N ASN A 266 25.07 -9.68 -10.31
CA ASN A 266 23.59 -9.71 -10.27
C ASN A 266 22.97 -9.52 -11.67
N HIS A 267 21.69 -9.88 -11.82
CA HIS A 267 20.88 -9.65 -13.03
C HIS A 267 21.43 -10.25 -14.34
N GLY A 268 22.21 -11.32 -14.27
CA GLY A 268 22.73 -11.99 -15.46
C GLY A 268 23.90 -11.27 -16.15
N ARG A 269 24.47 -10.23 -15.56
CA ARG A 269 25.66 -9.55 -16.11
C ARG A 269 26.90 -10.42 -15.97
N GLY A 270 27.74 -10.44 -17.01
CA GLY A 270 28.95 -11.25 -17.07
C GLY A 270 28.70 -12.76 -17.13
N ILE A 271 27.46 -13.22 -17.34
CA ILE A 271 27.13 -14.64 -17.46
C ILE A 271 27.23 -15.07 -18.92
N THR A 272 28.08 -16.06 -19.18
CA THR A 272 28.12 -16.77 -20.46
C THR A 272 27.77 -18.24 -20.23
N ILE A 273 26.75 -18.71 -20.94
CA ILE A 273 26.27 -20.09 -20.89
C ILE A 273 26.60 -20.82 -22.20
N ASP A 274 26.51 -22.15 -22.18
CA ASP A 274 26.61 -23.00 -23.37
C ASP A 274 27.96 -22.81 -24.10
N ILE A 275 29.04 -22.82 -23.30
CA ILE A 275 30.41 -22.67 -23.80
C ILE A 275 30.94 -24.06 -24.13
N ASP A 276 31.35 -24.27 -25.38
CA ASP A 276 31.78 -25.58 -25.90
C ASP A 276 33.26 -25.66 -26.29
N ASN A 277 34.00 -24.54 -26.23
CA ASN A 277 35.38 -24.47 -26.69
C ASN A 277 36.22 -23.49 -25.85
N TRP A 278 37.55 -23.58 -26.01
CA TRP A 278 38.51 -22.79 -25.25
C TRP A 278 38.42 -21.29 -25.54
N GLU A 279 38.30 -20.91 -26.81
CA GLU A 279 38.28 -19.50 -27.24
C GLU A 279 37.10 -18.75 -26.61
N ASP A 280 35.91 -19.37 -26.61
CA ASP A 280 34.72 -18.84 -25.95
C ASP A 280 34.85 -18.86 -24.42
N ALA A 281 35.52 -19.86 -23.84
CA ALA A 281 35.75 -19.96 -22.40
C ALA A 281 36.67 -18.84 -21.88
N GLU A 282 37.75 -18.55 -22.61
CA GLU A 282 38.68 -17.47 -22.31
C GLU A 282 37.98 -16.11 -22.40
N ALA A 283 37.25 -15.85 -23.49
CA ALA A 283 36.49 -14.61 -23.64
C ALA A 283 35.40 -14.46 -22.57
N ALA A 284 34.75 -15.56 -22.18
CA ALA A 284 33.75 -15.57 -21.12
C ALA A 284 34.36 -15.31 -19.74
N TYR A 285 35.54 -15.87 -19.47
CA TYR A 285 36.29 -15.62 -18.24
C TYR A 285 36.64 -14.14 -18.11
N ASP A 286 37.18 -13.53 -19.17
CA ASP A 286 37.52 -12.10 -19.15
C ASP A 286 36.29 -11.23 -18.87
N ALA A 287 35.19 -11.48 -19.57
CA ALA A 287 33.93 -10.76 -19.36
C ALA A 287 33.36 -10.93 -17.94
N ALA A 288 33.46 -12.13 -17.37
CA ALA A 288 33.01 -12.40 -16.00
C ALA A 288 33.94 -11.77 -14.95
N SER A 289 35.25 -11.82 -15.18
CA SER A 289 36.26 -11.27 -14.28
C SER A 289 36.21 -9.74 -14.23
N GLU A 290 35.95 -9.08 -15.35
CA GLU A 290 35.75 -7.63 -15.42
C GLU A 290 34.51 -7.15 -14.67
N GLU A 291 33.43 -7.93 -14.68
CA GLU A 291 32.19 -7.61 -13.95
C GLU A 291 32.30 -7.92 -12.45
N SER A 292 33.19 -8.84 -12.06
CA SER A 292 33.42 -9.20 -10.66
C SER A 292 34.29 -8.16 -9.94
N LYS A 293 33.85 -7.68 -8.78
CA LYS A 293 34.65 -6.73 -7.97
C LYS A 293 35.85 -7.41 -7.33
N THR A 294 35.74 -8.71 -7.10
CA THR A 294 36.77 -9.55 -6.49
C THR A 294 37.60 -10.32 -7.52
N ARG A 295 37.28 -10.17 -8.82
CA ARG A 295 37.80 -10.99 -9.93
C ARG A 295 37.58 -12.49 -9.75
N SER A 296 36.64 -12.88 -8.89
CA SER A 296 36.31 -14.27 -8.64
C SER A 296 35.21 -14.71 -9.60
N VAL A 297 35.49 -15.78 -10.34
CA VAL A 297 34.63 -16.32 -11.39
C VAL A 297 34.29 -17.75 -11.02
N ILE A 298 33.03 -18.13 -11.15
CA ILE A 298 32.60 -19.51 -10.95
C ILE A 298 32.43 -20.20 -12.32
N VAL A 299 33.08 -21.35 -12.46
CA VAL A 299 32.98 -22.25 -13.61
C VAL A 299 32.08 -23.41 -13.19
N GLU A 300 30.98 -23.63 -13.93
CA GLU A 300 30.01 -24.67 -13.64
C GLU A 300 29.74 -25.54 -14.86
N ARG A 301 29.38 -26.81 -14.64
CA ARG A 301 28.81 -27.65 -15.69
C ARG A 301 27.53 -27.01 -16.22
N PHE A 302 27.34 -26.99 -17.54
CA PHE A 302 26.08 -26.59 -18.14
C PHE A 302 25.04 -27.70 -18.03
N TYR A 303 23.82 -27.33 -17.65
CA TYR A 303 22.69 -28.24 -17.50
C TYR A 303 21.60 -27.87 -18.51
N ASN A 304 21.15 -28.86 -19.28
CA ASN A 304 20.09 -28.69 -20.25
C ASN A 304 18.70 -28.67 -19.58
N GLY A 305 17.81 -27.82 -20.08
CA GLY A 305 16.42 -27.80 -19.64
C GLY A 305 15.81 -26.41 -19.61
N SER A 306 14.53 -26.38 -19.25
CA SER A 306 13.80 -25.14 -19.00
C SER A 306 14.09 -24.61 -17.60
N ASP A 307 14.13 -23.28 -17.49
CA ASP A 307 14.30 -22.55 -16.24
C ASP A 307 12.95 -22.34 -15.55
N HIS A 308 12.81 -22.82 -14.32
CA HIS A 308 11.59 -22.74 -13.54
C HIS A 308 11.84 -21.96 -12.25
N ARG A 309 11.08 -20.87 -12.06
CA ARG A 309 10.99 -20.17 -10.78
C ARG A 309 10.00 -20.90 -9.89
N VAL A 310 10.51 -21.56 -8.86
CA VAL A 310 9.75 -22.27 -7.84
C VAL A 310 9.61 -21.37 -6.62
N LEU A 311 8.38 -21.09 -6.19
CA LEU A 311 8.08 -20.22 -5.06
C LEU A 311 7.55 -21.03 -3.88
N VAL A 312 8.22 -20.89 -2.74
CA VAL A 312 7.79 -21.43 -1.45
C VAL A 312 7.50 -20.28 -0.50
N ILE A 313 6.33 -20.32 0.15
CA ILE A 313 5.88 -19.37 1.17
C ILE A 313 5.43 -20.18 2.39
N ASP A 314 5.84 -19.79 3.58
CA ASP A 314 5.51 -20.47 4.84
C ASP A 314 5.86 -21.98 4.79
N GLY A 315 6.99 -22.31 4.15
CA GLY A 315 7.45 -23.68 3.97
C GLY A 315 6.56 -24.55 3.07
N LYS A 316 5.62 -23.97 2.31
CA LYS A 316 4.75 -24.65 1.34
C LYS A 316 5.06 -24.18 -0.08
N LEU A 317 5.08 -25.10 -1.03
CA LEU A 317 5.12 -24.75 -2.45
C LEU A 317 3.81 -24.07 -2.83
N VAL A 318 3.88 -22.83 -3.32
CA VAL A 318 2.70 -22.04 -3.69
C VAL A 318 2.56 -21.91 -5.21
N ALA A 319 3.69 -21.75 -5.92
CA ALA A 319 3.66 -21.55 -7.36
C ALA A 319 4.95 -22.02 -8.04
N VAL A 320 4.85 -22.42 -9.30
CA VAL A 320 5.97 -22.72 -10.20
C VAL A 320 5.70 -22.06 -11.53
N ALA A 321 6.66 -21.30 -12.04
CA ALA A 321 6.57 -20.66 -13.35
C ALA A 321 7.81 -21.03 -14.19
N GLU A 322 7.59 -21.67 -15.32
CA GLU A 322 8.60 -21.80 -16.37
C GLU A 322 8.84 -20.42 -16.99
N ARG A 323 10.09 -19.96 -16.99
CA ARG A 323 10.50 -18.72 -17.64
C ARG A 323 11.08 -19.06 -19.01
N VAL A 324 10.51 -18.45 -20.05
CA VAL A 324 11.01 -18.60 -21.41
C VAL A 324 11.71 -17.29 -21.81
N PRO A 325 12.95 -17.34 -22.33
CA PRO A 325 13.64 -16.16 -22.82
C PRO A 325 12.85 -15.41 -23.88
N ALA A 326 13.13 -14.11 -24.01
CA ALA A 326 12.55 -13.28 -25.06
C ALA A 326 12.79 -13.93 -26.42
N HIS A 327 11.73 -14.15 -27.19
CA HIS A 327 11.80 -14.84 -28.48
C HIS A 327 10.67 -14.34 -29.40
N VAL A 328 10.82 -14.70 -30.67
CA VAL A 328 9.73 -14.69 -31.67
C VAL A 328 9.62 -16.08 -32.30
N VAL A 329 8.46 -16.39 -32.85
CA VAL A 329 8.21 -17.65 -33.56
C VAL A 329 8.04 -17.32 -35.04
N GLY A 330 8.78 -18.01 -35.90
CA GLY A 330 8.70 -17.87 -37.35
C GLY A 330 7.33 -18.28 -37.89
N ASP A 331 6.86 -17.54 -38.88
CA ASP A 331 5.64 -17.84 -39.65
C ASP A 331 5.97 -18.23 -41.12
N GLY A 332 7.27 -18.42 -41.41
CA GLY A 332 7.79 -18.72 -42.74
C GLY A 332 7.70 -17.57 -43.76
N ARG A 333 7.31 -16.36 -43.34
CA ARG A 333 7.04 -15.23 -44.26
C ARG A 333 7.62 -13.90 -43.81
N SER A 334 7.52 -13.59 -42.52
CA SER A 334 7.96 -12.33 -41.94
C SER A 334 9.39 -12.40 -41.43
N THR A 335 10.08 -11.26 -41.52
CA THR A 335 11.42 -11.13 -40.94
C THR A 335 11.36 -11.10 -39.41
N ILE A 336 12.46 -11.41 -38.74
CA ILE A 336 12.54 -11.32 -37.27
C ILE A 336 12.17 -9.91 -36.77
N SER A 337 12.56 -8.86 -37.50
CA SER A 337 12.21 -7.47 -37.15
C SER A 337 10.71 -7.23 -37.20
N GLU A 338 10.02 -7.73 -38.24
CA GLU A 338 8.56 -7.63 -38.37
C GLU A 338 7.83 -8.45 -37.30
N LEU A 339 8.31 -9.66 -36.99
CA LEU A 339 7.75 -10.51 -35.93
C LEU A 339 7.87 -9.84 -34.55
N ILE A 340 8.98 -9.13 -34.30
CA ILE A 340 9.17 -8.34 -33.07
C ILE A 340 8.16 -7.19 -33.00
N GLU A 341 7.99 -6.45 -34.10
CA GLU A 341 7.01 -5.35 -34.16
C GLU A 341 5.59 -5.86 -33.92
N GLU A 342 5.20 -6.97 -34.56
CA GLU A 342 3.89 -7.61 -34.36
C GLU A 342 3.70 -8.06 -32.92
N THR A 343 4.70 -8.75 -32.35
CA THR A 343 4.67 -9.18 -30.95
C THR A 343 4.52 -8.00 -29.98
N ASN A 344 5.15 -6.86 -30.30
CA ASN A 344 5.06 -5.63 -29.52
C ASN A 344 3.73 -4.87 -29.69
N ARG A 345 2.86 -5.26 -30.64
CA ARG A 345 1.48 -4.73 -30.73
C ARG A 345 0.54 -5.30 -29.67
N ASP A 346 0.94 -6.35 -28.95
CA ASP A 346 0.19 -6.82 -27.79
C ASP A 346 0.02 -5.68 -26.76
N PRO A 347 -1.22 -5.27 -26.43
CA PRO A 347 -1.47 -4.16 -25.51
C PRO A 347 -0.92 -4.42 -24.10
N ARG A 348 -0.63 -5.68 -23.75
CA ARG A 348 0.00 -6.06 -22.48
C ARG A 348 1.50 -5.74 -22.44
N ARG A 349 2.14 -5.37 -23.56
CA ARG A 349 3.58 -5.02 -23.62
C ARG A 349 3.82 -3.53 -23.46
N GLY A 350 4.51 -3.14 -22.39
CA GLY A 350 4.91 -1.77 -22.09
C GLY A 350 6.44 -1.59 -22.03
N ASP A 351 6.86 -0.36 -21.79
CA ASP A 351 8.26 -0.07 -21.48
C ASP A 351 8.56 -0.44 -20.02
N GLY A 352 9.73 -1.03 -19.77
CA GLY A 352 10.15 -1.42 -18.42
C GLY A 352 9.13 -2.28 -17.66
N HIS A 353 8.65 -1.76 -16.53
CA HIS A 353 7.69 -2.43 -15.65
C HIS A 353 6.26 -1.89 -15.75
N ASP A 354 5.99 -1.01 -16.74
CA ASP A 354 4.74 -0.26 -16.83
C ASP A 354 3.51 -1.13 -17.14
N ASN A 355 3.71 -2.31 -17.74
CA ASN A 355 2.65 -3.26 -18.07
C ASN A 355 3.02 -4.71 -17.68
N ILE A 356 2.08 -5.65 -17.89
CA ILE A 356 2.20 -7.09 -17.57
C ILE A 356 3.35 -7.76 -18.32
N LEU A 357 3.66 -7.34 -19.54
CA LEU A 357 4.79 -7.80 -20.36
C LEU A 357 5.70 -6.62 -20.71
N THR A 358 6.98 -6.90 -20.96
CA THR A 358 7.93 -5.90 -21.42
C THR A 358 8.12 -5.99 -22.93
N ARG A 359 8.25 -4.84 -23.61
CA ARG A 359 8.51 -4.78 -25.06
C ARG A 359 9.84 -5.44 -25.42
N LEU A 360 9.82 -6.18 -26.53
CA LEU A 360 11.01 -6.75 -27.15
C LEU A 360 11.82 -5.63 -27.81
N LYS A 361 13.13 -5.60 -27.56
CA LYS A 361 14.05 -4.60 -28.12
C LYS A 361 15.14 -5.28 -28.93
N LEU A 362 15.40 -4.77 -30.13
CA LEU A 362 16.53 -5.14 -30.98
C LEU A 362 17.75 -4.28 -30.59
N ASP A 363 18.48 -4.73 -29.59
CA ASP A 363 19.71 -4.08 -29.12
C ASP A 363 20.95 -4.92 -29.46
N ARG A 364 22.14 -4.43 -29.08
CA ARG A 364 23.41 -5.12 -29.35
C ARG A 364 23.41 -6.57 -28.85
N ILE A 365 22.76 -6.84 -27.71
CA ILE A 365 22.69 -8.16 -27.11
C ILE A 365 21.76 -9.07 -27.93
N SER A 366 20.63 -8.55 -28.41
CA SER A 366 19.70 -9.30 -29.27
C SER A 366 20.38 -9.70 -30.57
N LEU A 367 21.12 -8.76 -31.17
CA LEU A 367 21.87 -8.99 -32.40
C LEU A 367 22.95 -10.06 -32.22
N GLN A 368 23.69 -10.03 -31.12
CA GLN A 368 24.69 -11.06 -30.80
C GLN A 368 24.05 -12.43 -30.62
N ARG A 369 22.89 -12.51 -29.95
CA ARG A 369 22.19 -13.78 -29.75
C ARG A 369 21.63 -14.35 -31.05
N LEU A 370 21.07 -13.51 -31.93
CA LEU A 370 20.64 -13.93 -33.26
C LEU A 370 21.83 -14.43 -34.10
N ALA A 371 22.96 -13.70 -34.09
CA ALA A 371 24.16 -14.10 -34.84
C ALA A 371 24.70 -15.47 -34.41
N ARG A 372 24.66 -15.81 -33.10
CA ARG A 372 25.03 -17.14 -32.60
C ARG A 372 24.10 -18.26 -33.07
N GLN A 373 22.85 -17.93 -33.42
CA GLN A 373 21.90 -18.85 -34.04
C GLN A 373 22.02 -18.87 -35.57
N GLY A 374 22.99 -18.15 -36.15
CA GLY A 374 23.12 -18.00 -37.61
C GLY A 374 22.09 -17.07 -38.24
N LEU A 375 21.33 -16.33 -37.44
CA LEU A 375 20.22 -15.48 -37.87
C LEU A 375 20.62 -14.00 -37.86
N ARG A 376 19.89 -13.19 -38.65
CA ARG A 376 19.98 -11.73 -38.70
C ARG A 376 18.58 -11.13 -38.56
N PRO A 377 18.44 -9.83 -38.21
CA PRO A 377 17.12 -9.20 -38.06
C PRO A 377 16.22 -9.26 -39.31
N ASP A 378 16.83 -9.39 -40.49
CA ASP A 378 16.21 -9.50 -41.80
C ASP A 378 16.01 -10.96 -42.27
N SER A 379 16.45 -11.95 -41.47
CA SER A 379 16.15 -13.36 -41.73
C SER A 379 14.66 -13.64 -41.59
N ILE A 380 14.12 -14.53 -42.44
CA ILE A 380 12.77 -15.08 -42.36
C ILE A 380 12.91 -16.50 -41.78
N PRO A 381 12.57 -16.73 -40.50
CA PRO A 381 12.64 -18.05 -39.89
C PRO A 381 11.54 -18.97 -40.46
N ASP A 382 11.79 -20.27 -40.43
CA ASP A 382 10.81 -21.27 -40.87
C ASP A 382 9.56 -21.25 -39.98
N ASP A 383 8.43 -21.71 -40.51
CA ASP A 383 7.17 -21.78 -39.73
C ASP A 383 7.35 -22.67 -38.48
N GLY A 384 7.12 -22.08 -37.31
CA GLY A 384 7.32 -22.73 -36.01
C GLY A 384 8.75 -22.68 -35.45
N GLU A 385 9.73 -22.10 -36.16
CA GLU A 385 11.09 -21.93 -35.66
C GLU A 385 11.14 -20.87 -34.55
N ILE A 386 11.69 -21.21 -33.38
CA ILE A 386 11.81 -20.27 -32.25
C ILE A 386 13.15 -19.54 -32.34
N CYS A 387 13.10 -18.22 -32.48
CA CYS A 387 14.29 -17.36 -32.52
C CYS A 387 14.45 -16.61 -31.20
N TYR A 388 15.43 -17.01 -30.38
CA TYR A 388 15.68 -16.36 -29.10
C TYR A 388 16.44 -15.04 -29.27
N LEU A 389 15.97 -13.99 -28.60
CA LEU A 389 16.57 -12.65 -28.55
C LEU A 389 17.43 -12.44 -27.28
N ARG A 390 17.29 -13.34 -26.30
CA ARG A 390 18.04 -13.31 -25.03
C ARG A 390 18.48 -14.72 -24.67
N ALA A 391 19.60 -14.82 -23.96
CA ALA A 391 20.07 -16.08 -23.37
C ALA A 391 19.37 -16.39 -22.04
N THR A 392 19.08 -15.37 -21.25
CA THR A 392 18.45 -15.51 -19.92
C THR A 392 16.94 -15.30 -19.98
N ALA A 393 16.20 -16.10 -19.23
CA ALA A 393 14.75 -16.00 -19.15
C ALA A 393 14.29 -14.92 -18.15
N ASN A 394 14.40 -13.65 -18.55
CA ASN A 394 13.99 -12.51 -17.71
C ASN A 394 12.78 -11.78 -18.30
N LEU A 395 11.70 -11.66 -17.52
CA LEU A 395 10.49 -10.93 -17.92
C LEU A 395 10.80 -9.46 -18.24
N SER A 396 11.74 -8.83 -17.52
CA SER A 396 12.19 -7.45 -17.75
C SER A 396 12.86 -7.21 -19.10
N THR A 397 13.26 -8.30 -19.78
CA THR A 397 13.83 -8.25 -21.14
C THR A 397 12.85 -8.73 -22.21
N GLY A 398 11.58 -8.91 -21.83
CA GLY A 398 10.48 -9.29 -22.72
C GLY A 398 10.25 -10.80 -22.85
N GLY A 399 10.87 -11.61 -21.98
CA GLY A 399 10.54 -13.03 -21.81
C GLY A 399 9.12 -13.24 -21.29
N ILE A 400 8.65 -14.48 -21.37
CA ILE A 400 7.30 -14.89 -20.93
C ILE A 400 7.39 -15.85 -19.74
N ALA A 401 6.27 -16.00 -19.03
CA ALA A 401 6.15 -16.94 -17.92
C ALA A 401 4.95 -17.87 -18.14
N ILE A 402 5.17 -19.17 -17.97
CA ILE A 402 4.15 -20.22 -18.11
C ILE A 402 3.95 -20.87 -16.74
N ASP A 403 2.72 -20.87 -16.22
CA ASP A 403 2.42 -21.53 -14.95
C ASP A 403 2.55 -23.06 -15.09
N ARG A 404 3.41 -23.66 -14.27
CA ARG A 404 3.67 -25.11 -14.19
C ARG A 404 3.40 -25.67 -12.80
N THR A 405 2.68 -24.94 -11.96
CA THR A 405 2.47 -25.29 -10.55
C THR A 405 1.83 -26.66 -10.36
N ASP A 406 0.84 -27.01 -11.19
CA ASP A 406 0.13 -28.29 -11.08
C ASP A 406 0.91 -29.46 -11.71
N GLU A 407 2.01 -29.18 -12.43
CA GLU A 407 2.82 -30.15 -13.18
C GLU A 407 4.07 -30.60 -12.42
N ILE A 408 4.51 -29.87 -11.39
CA ILE A 408 5.72 -30.19 -10.64
C ILE A 408 5.63 -31.55 -9.94
N HIS A 409 6.68 -32.36 -10.06
CA HIS A 409 6.76 -33.63 -9.37
C HIS A 409 6.75 -33.45 -7.83
N PRO A 410 6.05 -34.30 -7.06
CA PRO A 410 6.03 -34.22 -5.60
C PRO A 410 7.41 -34.25 -4.93
N GLU A 411 8.37 -34.98 -5.49
CA GLU A 411 9.76 -34.98 -4.99
C GLU A 411 10.43 -33.61 -5.15
N ASN A 412 10.21 -32.93 -6.27
CA ASN A 412 10.77 -31.61 -6.53
C ASN A 412 10.14 -30.57 -5.61
N ALA A 413 8.83 -30.67 -5.36
CA ALA A 413 8.13 -29.85 -4.38
C ALA A 413 8.68 -30.07 -2.96
N TRP A 414 8.89 -31.33 -2.57
CA TRP A 414 9.51 -31.67 -1.29
C TRP A 414 10.94 -31.11 -1.16
N ILE A 415 11.76 -31.21 -2.20
CA ILE A 415 13.11 -30.61 -2.23
C ILE A 415 13.01 -29.09 -2.04
N ALA A 416 12.14 -28.42 -2.79
CA ALA A 416 11.94 -26.98 -2.70
C ALA A 416 11.56 -26.53 -1.27
N GLN A 417 10.62 -27.22 -0.64
CA GLN A 417 10.22 -26.95 0.74
C GLN A 417 11.35 -27.23 1.75
N ARG A 418 12.20 -28.21 1.47
CA ARG A 418 13.39 -28.52 2.29
C ARG A 418 14.46 -27.45 2.16
N VAL A 419 14.70 -26.92 0.95
CA VAL A 419 15.63 -25.81 0.70
C VAL A 419 15.20 -24.59 1.53
N ALA A 420 13.92 -24.22 1.51
CA ALA A 420 13.40 -23.10 2.30
C ALA A 420 13.79 -23.18 3.79
N LYS A 421 13.68 -24.38 4.37
CA LYS A 421 14.06 -24.65 5.76
C LYS A 421 15.57 -24.64 6.01
N LEU A 422 16.37 -25.14 5.06
CA LEU A 422 17.83 -25.16 5.18
C LEU A 422 18.42 -23.75 5.12
N ILE A 423 17.88 -22.91 4.23
CA ILE A 423 18.30 -21.51 4.09
C ILE A 423 17.73 -20.64 5.22
N GLY A 424 16.55 -20.97 5.73
CA GLY A 424 15.91 -20.23 6.82
C GLY A 424 15.14 -19.00 6.33
N LEU A 425 14.47 -19.12 5.19
CA LEU A 425 13.61 -18.08 4.61
C LEU A 425 12.16 -18.55 4.58
N ASP A 426 11.27 -17.65 4.95
CA ASP A 426 9.82 -17.85 4.98
C ASP A 426 9.17 -17.59 3.62
N ILE A 427 9.74 -16.67 2.83
CA ILE A 427 9.41 -16.44 1.42
C ILE A 427 10.69 -16.64 0.61
N ILE A 428 10.69 -17.59 -0.32
CA ILE A 428 11.89 -17.96 -1.07
C ILE A 428 11.55 -18.37 -2.49
N GLY A 429 12.31 -17.82 -3.45
CA GLY A 429 12.28 -18.25 -4.84
C GLY A 429 13.49 -19.09 -5.16
N MET A 430 13.31 -20.17 -5.91
CA MET A 430 14.40 -21.04 -6.37
C MET A 430 14.34 -21.18 -7.88
N ASP A 431 15.51 -21.22 -8.51
CA ASP A 431 15.64 -21.43 -9.95
C ASP A 431 16.03 -22.87 -10.22
N PHE A 432 15.11 -23.63 -10.78
CA PHE A 432 15.28 -25.03 -11.15
C PHE A 432 15.55 -25.12 -12.65
N VAL A 433 16.60 -25.83 -13.04
CA VAL A 433 16.84 -26.19 -14.44
C VAL A 433 16.63 -27.68 -14.59
N THR A 434 15.69 -28.05 -15.46
CA THR A 434 15.36 -29.45 -15.77
C THR A 434 14.69 -29.54 -17.13
N THR A 435 14.91 -30.65 -17.82
CA THR A 435 14.20 -30.96 -19.08
C THR A 435 12.73 -31.28 -18.88
N ASP A 436 12.31 -31.65 -17.66
CA ASP A 436 10.91 -32.01 -17.35
C ASP A 436 10.63 -31.86 -15.85
N ILE A 437 9.91 -30.79 -15.46
CA ILE A 437 9.59 -30.50 -14.06
C ILE A 437 8.65 -31.53 -13.42
N SER A 438 7.98 -32.35 -14.23
CA SER A 438 7.07 -33.42 -13.80
C SER A 438 7.78 -34.71 -13.38
N LYS A 439 9.10 -34.77 -13.55
CA LYS A 439 9.95 -35.89 -13.09
C LYS A 439 10.89 -35.46 -11.96
N PRO A 440 11.36 -36.38 -11.10
CA PRO A 440 12.40 -36.07 -10.12
C PRO A 440 13.63 -35.42 -10.77
N LEU A 441 14.16 -34.35 -10.17
CA LEU A 441 15.36 -33.66 -10.70
C LEU A 441 16.51 -34.63 -10.97
N ARG A 442 16.69 -35.65 -10.13
CA ARG A 442 17.76 -36.65 -10.27
C ARG A 442 17.62 -37.50 -11.53
N ASP A 443 16.40 -37.74 -11.99
CA ASP A 443 16.12 -38.55 -13.19
C ASP A 443 16.33 -37.74 -14.48
N THR A 444 16.25 -36.41 -14.39
CA THR A 444 16.42 -35.48 -15.51
C THR A 444 17.80 -34.83 -15.57
N ASP A 445 18.75 -35.23 -14.71
CA ASP A 445 20.01 -34.48 -14.45
C ASP A 445 19.73 -33.00 -14.16
N GLY A 446 18.62 -32.70 -13.48
CA GLY A 446 18.17 -31.35 -13.14
C GLY A 446 18.76 -30.84 -11.82
N VAL A 447 18.86 -29.52 -11.69
CA VAL A 447 19.57 -28.85 -10.58
C VAL A 447 18.87 -27.58 -10.12
N ILE A 448 19.14 -27.18 -8.87
CA ILE A 448 18.80 -25.87 -8.33
C ILE A 448 19.99 -24.94 -8.55
N VAL A 449 19.82 -23.94 -9.40
CA VAL A 449 20.91 -23.04 -9.84
C VAL A 449 21.07 -21.84 -8.92
N GLU A 450 19.96 -21.34 -8.38
CA GLU A 450 19.96 -20.13 -7.54
C GLU A 450 18.82 -20.18 -6.52
N VAL A 451 19.02 -19.48 -5.41
CA VAL A 451 18.03 -19.21 -4.37
C VAL A 451 17.92 -17.69 -4.19
N ASN A 452 16.71 -17.18 -4.03
CA ASN A 452 16.40 -15.75 -3.98
C ASN A 452 15.56 -15.43 -2.75
N ALA A 453 16.02 -14.50 -1.91
CA ALA A 453 15.31 -14.09 -0.69
C ALA A 453 14.17 -13.09 -0.92
N ALA A 454 14.21 -12.31 -2.00
CA ALA A 454 13.15 -11.38 -2.38
C ALA A 454 12.55 -11.73 -3.76
N PRO A 455 11.87 -12.90 -3.90
CA PRO A 455 11.37 -13.33 -5.19
C PRO A 455 10.30 -12.39 -5.74
N GLY A 456 10.29 -12.20 -7.06
CA GLY A 456 9.25 -11.44 -7.75
C GLY A 456 7.96 -12.23 -7.90
N PHE A 457 6.81 -11.61 -7.62
CA PHE A 457 5.50 -12.29 -7.69
C PHE A 457 4.82 -12.17 -9.06
N ARG A 458 5.22 -11.19 -9.88
CA ARG A 458 4.56 -10.84 -11.15
C ARG A 458 4.31 -12.04 -12.06
N MET A 459 5.29 -12.94 -12.19
CA MET A 459 5.19 -14.13 -13.03
C MET A 459 4.17 -15.17 -12.56
N HIS A 460 3.84 -15.18 -11.26
CA HIS A 460 2.86 -16.09 -10.67
C HIS A 460 1.47 -15.45 -10.60
N VAL A 461 1.40 -14.15 -10.33
CA VAL A 461 0.13 -13.39 -10.30
C VAL A 461 -0.44 -13.23 -11.72
N SER A 462 0.41 -12.95 -12.70
CA SER A 462 0.00 -12.69 -14.08
C SER A 462 0.90 -13.43 -15.07
N PRO A 463 0.85 -14.77 -15.13
CA PRO A 463 1.61 -15.52 -16.11
C PRO A 463 1.11 -15.21 -17.53
N SER A 464 1.98 -15.37 -18.52
CA SER A 464 1.63 -15.22 -19.94
C SER A 464 0.71 -16.36 -20.41
N GLU A 465 0.94 -17.55 -19.87
CA GLU A 465 0.16 -18.77 -20.13
C GLU A 465 -0.08 -19.56 -18.84
N GLY A 466 -1.21 -20.26 -18.74
CA GLY A 466 -1.60 -21.04 -17.57
C GLY A 466 -2.40 -20.23 -16.54
N LYS A 467 -2.45 -20.70 -15.28
CA LYS A 467 -3.33 -20.14 -14.24
C LYS A 467 -2.60 -19.11 -13.39
N SER A 468 -3.28 -17.99 -13.11
CA SER A 468 -2.87 -17.06 -12.06
C SER A 468 -2.86 -17.76 -10.69
N ARG A 469 -1.84 -17.48 -9.87
CA ARG A 469 -1.66 -18.04 -8.52
C ARG A 469 -1.71 -16.91 -7.48
N ASP A 470 -2.52 -17.10 -6.44
CA ASP A 470 -2.66 -16.15 -5.35
C ASP A 470 -1.49 -16.23 -4.34
N VAL A 471 -0.32 -15.82 -4.80
CA VAL A 471 0.90 -15.78 -3.98
C VAL A 471 0.87 -14.65 -2.95
N ALA A 472 0.17 -13.56 -3.24
CA ALA A 472 0.01 -12.44 -2.31
C ALA A 472 -0.91 -12.82 -1.14
N GLY A 473 -2.04 -13.49 -1.40
CA GLY A 473 -2.90 -14.04 -0.37
C GLY A 473 -2.19 -15.05 0.52
N ALA A 474 -1.38 -15.94 -0.05
CA ALA A 474 -0.53 -16.85 0.72
C ALA A 474 0.46 -16.12 1.64
N THR A 475 1.08 -15.01 1.18
CA THR A 475 1.90 -14.15 2.02
C THR A 475 1.09 -13.51 3.15
N ILE A 476 -0.11 -13.01 2.86
CA ILE A 476 -0.96 -12.42 3.91
C ILE A 476 -1.43 -13.48 4.91
N ASP A 477 -1.74 -14.71 4.49
CA ASP A 477 -2.07 -15.83 5.39
C ASP A 477 -0.90 -16.21 6.30
N MET A 478 0.34 -16.17 5.79
CA MET A 478 1.54 -16.40 6.59
C MET A 478 1.72 -15.31 7.66
N LEU A 479 1.56 -14.04 7.27
CA LEU A 479 1.77 -12.91 8.16
C LEU A 479 0.64 -12.73 9.18
N PHE A 480 -0.60 -12.96 8.73
CA PHE A 480 -1.85 -12.80 9.46
C PHE A 480 -2.76 -14.02 9.20
N PRO A 481 -2.53 -15.14 9.90
CA PRO A 481 -3.36 -16.33 9.74
C PRO A 481 -4.85 -16.00 9.91
N PRO A 482 -5.76 -16.66 9.16
CA PRO A 482 -7.19 -16.38 9.23
C PRO A 482 -7.73 -16.43 10.67
N GLY A 483 -8.46 -15.39 11.06
CA GLY A 483 -9.02 -15.25 12.41
C GLY A 483 -8.05 -14.68 13.46
N THR A 484 -6.81 -14.38 13.11
CA THR A 484 -5.89 -13.66 13.99
C THR A 484 -6.05 -12.15 13.88
N PRO A 485 -5.84 -11.38 14.96
CA PRO A 485 -5.88 -9.93 14.90
C PRO A 485 -4.73 -9.37 14.07
N HIS A 486 -5.01 -8.34 13.27
CA HIS A 486 -4.02 -7.56 12.53
C HIS A 486 -3.79 -6.16 13.11
N GLN A 487 -4.54 -5.79 14.15
CA GLN A 487 -4.42 -4.51 14.83
C GLN A 487 -4.77 -4.66 16.32
N CYS A 488 -4.14 -3.86 17.15
CA CYS A 488 -4.55 -3.72 18.55
C CYS A 488 -5.92 -3.02 18.64
N PRO A 489 -6.71 -3.25 19.71
CA PRO A 489 -7.95 -2.51 19.93
C PRO A 489 -7.70 -1.00 19.98
N ILE A 490 -8.56 -0.23 19.31
CA ILE A 490 -8.47 1.22 19.21
C ILE A 490 -9.68 1.87 19.88
N PHE A 491 -9.41 2.67 20.89
CA PHE A 491 -10.35 3.63 21.46
C PHE A 491 -10.05 5.01 20.86
N SER A 492 -11.06 5.70 20.34
CA SER A 492 -10.95 7.09 19.89
C SER A 492 -11.92 7.96 20.67
N ILE A 493 -11.40 9.02 21.31
CA ILE A 493 -12.17 9.85 22.23
C ILE A 493 -12.20 11.29 21.73
N THR A 494 -13.39 11.84 21.59
CA THR A 494 -13.58 13.27 21.31
C THR A 494 -14.65 13.89 22.18
N GLY A 495 -14.67 15.22 22.19
CA GLY A 495 -15.53 16.04 23.03
C GLY A 495 -15.03 17.48 23.07
N THR A 496 -15.86 18.43 23.47
CA THR A 496 -15.34 19.77 23.80
C THR A 496 -14.55 19.69 25.10
N ASN A 497 -15.16 19.14 26.15
CA ASN A 497 -14.56 18.94 27.47
C ASN A 497 -14.42 17.45 27.84
N GLY A 498 -13.52 17.14 28.76
CA GLY A 498 -13.39 15.81 29.37
C GLY A 498 -12.58 14.78 28.60
N LYS A 499 -12.08 15.12 27.40
CA LYS A 499 -11.28 14.22 26.54
C LYS A 499 -10.09 13.61 27.26
N THR A 500 -9.13 14.44 27.69
CA THR A 500 -7.91 13.99 28.36
C THR A 500 -8.17 13.18 29.62
N THR A 501 -9.14 13.59 30.42
CA THR A 501 -9.53 12.85 31.63
C THR A 501 -10.08 11.47 31.27
N THR A 502 -10.98 11.39 30.29
CA THR A 502 -11.58 10.14 29.84
C THR A 502 -10.54 9.23 29.21
N THR A 503 -9.65 9.77 28.36
CA THR A 503 -8.53 9.01 27.76
C THR A 503 -7.64 8.41 28.84
N ARG A 504 -7.24 9.19 29.86
CA ARG A 504 -6.42 8.70 30.97
C ARG A 504 -7.15 7.65 31.81
N LEU A 505 -8.46 7.80 32.01
CA LEU A 505 -9.26 6.80 32.71
C LEU A 505 -9.36 5.49 31.94
N ILE A 506 -9.69 5.53 30.65
CA ILE A 506 -9.72 4.35 29.80
C ILE A 506 -8.34 3.68 29.79
N ALA A 507 -7.26 4.44 29.64
CA ALA A 507 -5.91 3.90 29.67
C ALA A 507 -5.57 3.25 31.02
N HIS A 508 -5.96 3.87 32.13
CA HIS A 508 -5.76 3.33 33.48
C HIS A 508 -6.55 2.03 33.71
N LEU A 509 -7.81 1.98 33.28
CA LEU A 509 -8.66 0.79 33.36
C LEU A 509 -8.12 -0.34 32.48
N ALA A 510 -7.78 -0.03 31.22
CA ALA A 510 -7.24 -1.01 30.28
C ALA A 510 -5.93 -1.63 30.78
N ARG A 511 -5.07 -0.88 31.47
CA ARG A 511 -3.85 -1.41 32.10
C ARG A 511 -4.09 -2.45 33.17
N GLN A 512 -5.26 -2.44 33.84
CA GLN A 512 -5.58 -3.45 34.85
C GLN A 512 -5.69 -4.85 34.24
N THR A 513 -5.83 -4.96 32.92
CA THR A 513 -5.78 -6.24 32.18
C THR A 513 -4.37 -6.80 32.00
N GLY A 514 -3.32 -6.08 32.44
CA GLY A 514 -1.92 -6.44 32.25
C GLY A 514 -1.34 -6.11 30.88
N LYS A 515 -2.16 -5.58 29.96
CA LYS A 515 -1.76 -5.19 28.61
C LYS A 515 -1.02 -3.86 28.58
N LEU A 516 -0.07 -3.73 27.67
CA LEU A 516 0.64 -2.48 27.43
C LEU A 516 -0.23 -1.50 26.63
N VAL A 517 -0.59 -0.38 27.28
CA VAL A 517 -1.45 0.65 26.69
C VAL A 517 -0.64 1.84 26.20
N GLY A 518 -0.77 2.14 24.92
CA GLY A 518 -0.29 3.38 24.31
C GLY A 518 -1.43 4.38 24.21
N TYR A 519 -1.22 5.63 24.63
CA TYR A 519 -2.28 6.63 24.64
C TYR A 519 -1.80 8.05 24.36
N THR A 520 -2.69 8.86 23.80
CA THR A 520 -2.42 10.25 23.46
C THR A 520 -3.26 11.21 24.31
N THR A 521 -2.69 12.37 24.65
CA THR A 521 -3.36 13.40 25.46
C THR A 521 -2.89 14.80 25.08
N THR A 522 -3.48 15.84 25.68
CA THR A 522 -3.08 17.25 25.47
C THR A 522 -1.69 17.62 26.02
N ASP A 523 -1.09 16.80 26.90
CA ASP A 523 0.26 17.08 27.41
C ASP A 523 1.35 16.09 26.93
N GLY A 524 0.95 15.00 26.29
CA GLY A 524 1.89 14.10 25.67
C GLY A 524 1.31 12.81 25.12
N THR A 525 2.20 12.04 24.52
CA THR A 525 2.02 10.67 24.04
C THR A 525 2.76 9.73 24.98
N TYR A 526 2.11 8.67 25.42
CA TYR A 526 2.64 7.78 26.45
C TYR A 526 2.54 6.32 26.00
N ILE A 527 3.54 5.53 26.36
CA ILE A 527 3.62 4.09 26.10
C ILE A 527 3.88 3.41 27.45
N GLY A 528 2.85 2.74 27.98
CA GLY A 528 2.87 2.36 29.39
C GLY A 528 3.07 3.60 30.28
N ASP A 529 3.90 3.51 31.31
CA ASP A 529 4.10 4.62 32.25
C ASP A 529 5.09 5.69 31.74
N PHE A 530 5.63 5.53 30.54
CA PHE A 530 6.66 6.40 30.00
C PHE A 530 6.10 7.44 29.02
N LEU A 531 6.54 8.69 29.17
CA LEU A 531 6.28 9.76 28.21
C LEU A 531 7.19 9.57 26.99
N ALA A 532 6.59 9.25 25.85
CA ALA A 532 7.30 9.11 24.58
C ALA A 532 7.55 10.47 23.91
N GLU A 533 6.57 11.37 23.97
CA GLU A 533 6.64 12.70 23.38
C GLU A 533 5.80 13.69 24.21
N ALA A 534 6.37 14.84 24.54
CA ALA A 534 5.67 15.91 25.25
C ALA A 534 4.98 16.88 24.26
N GLY A 535 3.84 17.44 24.63
CA GLY A 535 3.13 18.46 23.85
C GLY A 535 1.65 18.14 23.63
N ASP A 536 0.95 19.02 22.91
CA ASP A 536 -0.44 18.77 22.50
C ASP A 536 -0.51 17.72 21.41
N ASN A 537 -0.67 16.48 21.86
CA ASN A 537 -0.57 15.29 21.04
C ASN A 537 -1.97 14.71 20.75
N THR A 538 -2.96 15.55 20.50
CA THR A 538 -4.36 15.14 20.25
C THR A 538 -4.72 14.99 18.77
N GLY A 539 -3.71 14.82 17.91
CA GLY A 539 -3.85 14.72 16.45
C GLY A 539 -3.39 13.38 15.87
N PRO A 540 -3.49 13.21 14.54
CA PRO A 540 -3.16 11.94 13.91
C PRO A 540 -1.66 11.58 13.92
N GLN A 541 -0.76 12.56 14.05
CA GLN A 541 0.69 12.30 14.10
C GLN A 541 1.07 11.46 15.34
N SER A 542 0.63 11.88 16.52
CA SER A 542 0.83 11.16 17.78
C SER A 542 0.07 9.83 17.82
N ALA A 543 -1.12 9.77 17.21
CA ALA A 543 -1.83 8.51 17.05
C ALA A 543 -1.06 7.52 16.15
N HIS A 544 -0.44 7.97 15.06
CA HIS A 544 0.43 7.13 14.23
C HIS A 544 1.70 6.65 14.96
N LEU A 545 2.19 7.40 15.96
CA LEU A 545 3.26 6.96 16.84
C LEU A 545 2.79 5.73 17.65
N ILE A 546 1.64 5.84 18.33
CA ILE A 546 1.07 4.72 19.10
C ILE A 546 0.75 3.51 18.22
N LEU A 547 0.05 3.72 17.09
CA LEU A 547 -0.32 2.64 16.16
C LEU A 547 0.89 2.02 15.46
N GLY A 548 2.00 2.75 15.38
CA GLY A 548 3.27 2.29 14.81
C GLY A 548 4.19 1.58 15.81
N ASP A 549 3.87 1.60 17.10
CA ASP A 549 4.72 1.02 18.12
C ASP A 549 4.42 -0.47 18.32
N PRO A 550 5.40 -1.38 18.14
CA PRO A 550 5.17 -2.83 18.21
C PRO A 550 4.96 -3.35 19.64
N SER A 551 5.14 -2.53 20.68
CA SER A 551 4.85 -2.92 22.06
C SER A 551 3.40 -2.66 22.46
N VAL A 552 2.67 -1.83 21.73
CA VAL A 552 1.32 -1.39 22.10
C VAL A 552 0.29 -2.47 21.82
N GLU A 553 -0.38 -2.93 22.88
CA GLU A 553 -1.44 -3.95 22.83
C GLU A 553 -2.84 -3.36 22.85
N ILE A 554 -3.01 -2.11 23.33
CA ILE A 554 -4.25 -1.32 23.25
C ILE A 554 -3.89 0.13 22.98
N ALA A 555 -4.57 0.76 22.00
CA ALA A 555 -4.40 2.16 21.66
C ALA A 555 -5.58 3.00 22.19
N VAL A 556 -5.30 4.02 23.00
CA VAL A 556 -6.31 4.96 23.52
C VAL A 556 -6.02 6.37 23.02
N LEU A 557 -6.76 6.80 22.01
CA LEU A 557 -6.43 7.95 21.18
C LEU A 557 -7.35 9.13 21.49
N GLU A 558 -6.82 10.13 22.19
CA GLU A 558 -7.48 11.44 22.26
C GLU A 558 -7.47 12.11 20.88
N THR A 559 -8.67 12.46 20.40
CA THR A 559 -8.89 12.98 19.06
C THR A 559 -9.55 14.35 19.14
N ALA A 560 -8.75 15.41 19.01
CA ALA A 560 -9.26 16.78 19.01
C ALA A 560 -9.79 17.18 17.62
N ARG A 561 -10.76 18.12 17.60
CA ARG A 561 -11.34 18.61 16.35
C ARG A 561 -10.30 19.16 15.38
N GLY A 562 -9.26 19.82 15.91
CA GLY A 562 -8.17 20.38 15.12
C GLY A 562 -7.41 19.31 14.34
N GLY A 563 -7.20 18.13 14.93
CA GLY A 563 -6.60 16.98 14.25
C GLY A 563 -7.49 16.49 13.09
N ILE A 564 -8.78 16.28 13.36
CA ILE A 564 -9.77 15.81 12.38
C ILE A 564 -9.83 16.76 11.17
N VAL A 565 -9.95 18.06 11.40
CA VAL A 565 -10.08 19.06 10.31
C VAL A 565 -8.77 19.23 9.53
N ARG A 566 -7.61 19.18 10.19
CA ARG A 566 -6.32 19.42 9.51
C ARG A 566 -5.76 18.20 8.78
N SER A 567 -6.10 16.99 9.22
CA SER A 567 -5.41 15.78 8.75
C SER A 567 -6.27 14.52 8.70
N GLY A 568 -7.51 14.56 9.22
CA GLY A 568 -8.35 13.37 9.41
C GLY A 568 -7.93 12.56 10.64
N LEU A 569 -8.51 11.36 10.78
CA LEU A 569 -8.10 10.37 11.77
C LEU A 569 -6.83 9.62 11.32
N ALA A 570 -6.13 8.99 12.26
CA ALA A 570 -4.91 8.20 11.98
C ALA A 570 -5.18 6.73 11.61
N PHE A 571 -6.44 6.32 11.66
CA PHE A 571 -6.89 4.95 11.46
C PHE A 571 -8.17 4.98 10.62
N GLU A 572 -8.46 3.89 9.93
CA GLU A 572 -9.69 3.77 9.13
C GLU A 572 -10.91 3.43 9.97
N ARG A 573 -10.71 2.58 10.99
CA ARG A 573 -11.76 2.13 11.91
C ARG A 573 -11.26 2.01 13.34
N SER A 574 -12.15 2.22 14.29
CA SER A 574 -11.92 1.97 15.71
C SER A 574 -12.89 0.93 16.26
N ASP A 575 -12.50 0.26 17.33
CA ASP A 575 -13.37 -0.66 18.09
C ASP A 575 -14.33 0.14 18.95
N ILE A 576 -13.84 1.23 19.56
CA ILE A 576 -14.63 2.11 20.41
C ILE A 576 -14.46 3.57 19.96
N GLY A 577 -15.58 4.24 19.71
CA GLY A 577 -15.62 5.68 19.42
C GLY A 577 -16.43 6.40 20.48
N VAL A 578 -15.80 7.28 21.26
CA VAL A 578 -16.44 8.01 22.37
C VAL A 578 -16.66 9.47 21.98
N VAL A 579 -17.91 9.93 22.06
CA VAL A 579 -18.26 11.35 21.89
C VAL A 579 -18.86 11.88 23.18
N LEU A 580 -18.12 12.74 23.87
CA LEU A 580 -18.47 13.17 25.23
C LEU A 580 -19.50 14.31 25.27
N ASN A 581 -19.36 15.29 24.39
CA ASN A 581 -20.19 16.51 24.35
C ASN A 581 -19.83 17.38 23.14
N VAL A 582 -20.77 18.21 22.72
CA VAL A 582 -20.60 19.27 21.73
C VAL A 582 -20.99 20.60 22.38
N ALA A 583 -20.00 21.48 22.55
CA ALA A 583 -20.24 22.86 22.98
C ALA A 583 -19.59 23.86 22.01
N ALA A 584 -20.11 25.09 22.00
CA ALA A 584 -19.59 26.20 21.22
C ALA A 584 -18.19 26.59 21.72
N ASP A 585 -17.18 25.96 21.14
CA ASP A 585 -15.77 26.17 21.48
C ASP A 585 -14.94 26.24 20.20
N HIS A 586 -14.07 27.26 20.15
CA HIS A 586 -13.34 27.77 18.99
C HIS A 586 -14.07 27.76 17.63
N LEU A 587 -15.34 28.20 17.61
CA LEU A 587 -16.04 28.48 16.35
C LEU A 587 -15.27 29.52 15.52
N GLY A 588 -15.38 29.43 14.19
CA GLY A 588 -14.65 30.26 13.22
C GLY A 588 -13.24 29.76 12.88
N LEU A 589 -12.74 28.69 13.53
CA LEU A 589 -11.46 28.07 13.18
C LEU A 589 -11.63 26.90 12.21
N GLY A 590 -10.96 26.97 11.06
CA GLY A 590 -10.98 25.90 10.06
C GLY A 590 -12.33 25.76 9.35
N ASP A 591 -13.03 26.88 9.17
CA ASP A 591 -14.32 26.98 8.46
C ASP A 591 -15.44 26.16 9.13
N ILE A 592 -15.38 26.07 10.46
CA ILE A 592 -16.41 25.50 11.32
C ILE A 592 -17.00 26.65 12.15
N ASP A 593 -18.13 27.18 11.68
CA ASP A 593 -18.76 28.39 12.19
C ASP A 593 -19.96 28.10 13.10
N THR A 594 -20.57 26.91 13.01
CA THR A 594 -21.74 26.54 13.82
C THR A 594 -21.49 25.34 14.75
N ILE A 595 -22.33 25.22 15.79
CA ILE A 595 -22.26 24.09 16.72
C ILE A 595 -22.66 22.78 16.05
N GLU A 596 -23.55 22.81 15.06
CA GLU A 596 -23.94 21.65 14.25
C GLU A 596 -22.79 21.17 13.37
N GLN A 597 -22.03 22.09 12.77
CA GLN A 597 -20.80 21.74 12.05
C GLN A 597 -19.76 21.14 13.00
N MET A 598 -19.64 21.67 14.23
CA MET A 598 -18.79 21.08 15.27
C MET A 598 -19.23 19.65 15.62
N ALA A 599 -20.54 19.41 15.72
CA ALA A 599 -21.10 18.08 15.93
C ALA A 599 -20.72 17.13 14.79
N GLN A 600 -20.84 17.58 13.53
CA GLN A 600 -20.44 16.79 12.36
C GLN A 600 -18.94 16.42 12.38
N VAL A 601 -18.05 17.37 12.75
CA VAL A 601 -16.61 17.09 12.89
C VAL A 601 -16.36 16.03 13.95
N LYS A 602 -17.01 16.12 15.11
CA LYS A 602 -16.85 15.12 16.19
C LYS A 602 -17.50 13.77 15.83
N GLY A 603 -18.59 13.81 15.06
CA GLY A 603 -19.29 12.63 14.55
C GLY A 603 -18.43 11.71 13.70
N VAL A 604 -17.34 12.22 13.11
CA VAL A 604 -16.31 11.40 12.43
C VAL A 604 -15.79 10.26 13.32
N VAL A 605 -15.64 10.49 14.63
CA VAL A 605 -15.21 9.45 15.59
C VAL A 605 -16.28 8.37 15.76
N ALA A 606 -17.57 8.74 15.78
CA ALA A 606 -18.67 7.79 15.90
C ALA A 606 -18.92 7.02 14.58
N GLU A 607 -18.79 7.68 13.43
CA GLU A 607 -19.04 7.08 12.11
C GLU A 607 -17.94 6.09 11.67
N THR A 608 -16.76 6.17 12.28
CA THR A 608 -15.60 5.30 11.99
C THR A 608 -15.54 4.04 12.85
N VAL A 609 -16.47 3.88 13.78
CA VAL A 609 -16.60 2.65 14.56
C VAL A 609 -16.83 1.45 13.64
N SER A 610 -16.12 0.36 13.90
CA SER A 610 -16.24 -0.90 13.17
C SER A 610 -17.63 -1.52 13.34
N ARG A 611 -18.02 -2.46 12.47
CA ARG A 611 -19.37 -3.08 12.53
C ARG A 611 -19.62 -3.82 13.84
N ASP A 612 -18.57 -4.39 14.42
CA ASP A 612 -18.65 -5.14 15.67
C ASP A 612 -18.35 -4.28 16.91
N GLY A 613 -17.84 -3.07 16.71
CA GLY A 613 -17.50 -2.09 17.72
C GLY A 613 -18.67 -1.25 18.25
N TYR A 614 -18.38 -0.33 19.16
CA TYR A 614 -19.36 0.52 19.82
C TYR A 614 -19.06 2.02 19.71
N GLY A 615 -20.08 2.79 19.30
CA GLY A 615 -20.15 4.24 19.48
C GLY A 615 -20.73 4.56 20.85
N ILE A 616 -19.90 5.14 21.73
CA ILE A 616 -20.25 5.54 23.09
C ILE A 616 -20.67 7.00 23.08
N LEU A 617 -21.96 7.25 23.25
CA LEU A 617 -22.58 8.56 23.04
C LEU A 617 -23.16 9.12 24.34
N ASN A 618 -22.98 10.41 24.58
CA ASN A 618 -23.64 11.10 25.69
C ASN A 618 -25.13 11.34 25.38
N ALA A 619 -26.02 10.71 26.15
CA ALA A 619 -27.47 10.88 26.01
C ALA A 619 -27.99 12.20 26.60
N ASP A 620 -27.18 12.93 27.37
CA ASP A 620 -27.54 14.24 27.92
C ASP A 620 -27.29 15.38 26.91
N ASP A 621 -26.65 15.09 25.78
CA ASP A 621 -26.38 16.04 24.71
C ASP A 621 -27.16 15.63 23.44
N PRO A 622 -28.17 16.42 23.02
CA PRO A 622 -28.98 16.09 21.85
C PRO A 622 -28.20 15.98 20.54
N LEU A 623 -27.13 16.78 20.36
CA LEU A 623 -26.31 16.74 19.15
C LEU A 623 -25.46 15.48 19.10
N VAL A 624 -24.99 15.01 20.26
CA VAL A 624 -24.28 13.74 20.38
C VAL A 624 -25.23 12.57 20.20
N THR A 625 -26.42 12.62 20.80
CA THR A 625 -27.45 11.58 20.69
C THR A 625 -27.84 11.36 19.22
N ALA A 626 -28.00 12.44 18.45
CA ALA A 626 -28.31 12.38 17.02
C ALA A 626 -27.25 11.63 16.19
N MET A 627 -26.00 11.53 16.67
CA MET A 627 -24.94 10.81 15.96
C MET A 627 -25.18 9.30 15.88
N GLN A 628 -26.09 8.73 16.68
CA GLN A 628 -26.48 7.33 16.60
C GLN A 628 -26.85 6.91 15.16
N ALA A 629 -27.50 7.80 14.41
CA ALA A 629 -27.92 7.53 13.02
C ALA A 629 -26.74 7.31 12.05
N SER A 630 -25.54 7.77 12.41
CA SER A 630 -24.32 7.63 11.62
C SER A 630 -23.41 6.50 12.10
N VAL A 631 -23.67 5.90 13.27
CA VAL A 631 -22.87 4.78 13.79
C VAL A 631 -23.14 3.53 12.96
N ARG A 632 -22.08 2.95 12.38
CA ARG A 632 -22.19 1.71 11.58
C ARG A 632 -22.17 0.44 12.41
N GLY A 633 -21.56 0.49 13.59
CA GLY A 633 -21.54 -0.58 14.57
C GLY A 633 -22.72 -0.51 15.52
N LYS A 634 -22.47 -0.86 16.78
CA LYS A 634 -23.45 -0.77 17.85
C LYS A 634 -23.35 0.59 18.54
N THR A 635 -24.43 1.02 19.18
CA THR A 635 -24.44 2.23 20.01
C THR A 635 -24.59 1.84 21.47
N ALA A 636 -23.92 2.57 22.35
CA ALA A 636 -24.17 2.54 23.77
C ALA A 636 -24.23 3.99 24.29
N PHE A 637 -25.10 4.24 25.27
CA PHE A 637 -25.32 5.59 25.80
C PHE A 637 -24.85 5.73 27.24
N PHE A 638 -24.30 6.89 27.60
CA PHE A 638 -24.12 7.25 29.00
C PHE A 638 -24.91 8.51 29.37
N SER A 639 -25.36 8.60 30.61
CA SER A 639 -26.16 9.72 31.11
C SER A 639 -25.98 9.95 32.60
N MET A 640 -25.96 11.21 33.02
CA MET A 640 -26.07 11.61 34.42
C MET A 640 -27.51 11.54 34.94
N ASN A 641 -28.50 11.38 34.06
CA ASN A 641 -29.91 11.29 34.39
C ASN A 641 -30.37 9.80 34.37
N PRO A 642 -30.62 9.17 35.53
CA PRO A 642 -31.08 7.78 35.58
C PRO A 642 -32.46 7.58 34.94
N GLU A 643 -33.24 8.65 34.79
CA GLU A 643 -34.56 8.64 34.17
C GLU A 643 -34.56 9.08 32.70
N SER A 644 -33.38 9.14 32.06
CA SER A 644 -33.24 9.51 30.65
C SER A 644 -34.09 8.61 29.74
N GLU A 645 -35.04 9.22 29.02
CA GLU A 645 -35.91 8.52 28.08
C GLU A 645 -35.11 7.87 26.95
N VAL A 646 -34.06 8.54 26.47
CA VAL A 646 -33.14 8.03 25.45
C VAL A 646 -32.49 6.72 25.93
N VAL A 647 -31.98 6.72 27.15
CA VAL A 647 -31.32 5.53 27.74
C VAL A 647 -32.34 4.42 27.96
N ARG A 648 -33.51 4.72 28.54
CA ARG A 648 -34.56 3.73 28.81
C ARG A 648 -35.00 3.04 27.53
N ASN A 649 -35.36 3.81 26.50
CA ASN A 649 -35.78 3.28 25.20
C ASN A 649 -34.67 2.45 24.53
N HIS A 650 -33.41 2.87 24.66
CA HIS A 650 -32.28 2.14 24.09
C HIS A 650 -32.05 0.79 24.79
N VAL A 651 -32.08 0.75 26.12
CA VAL A 651 -31.89 -0.47 26.90
C VAL A 651 -33.06 -1.45 26.70
N GLU A 652 -34.30 -0.95 26.60
CA GLU A 652 -35.47 -1.77 26.26
C GLU A 652 -35.35 -2.46 24.89
N GLN A 653 -34.60 -1.87 23.97
CA GLN A 653 -34.28 -2.45 22.65
C GLN A 653 -33.06 -3.40 22.70
N GLY A 654 -32.55 -3.73 23.89
CA GLY A 654 -31.38 -4.58 24.09
C GLY A 654 -30.04 -3.84 23.99
N GLY A 655 -30.08 -2.51 23.96
CA GLY A 655 -28.90 -1.66 23.97
C GLY A 655 -28.15 -1.67 25.31
N MET A 656 -26.93 -1.15 25.30
CA MET A 656 -26.09 -1.02 26.49
C MET A 656 -26.03 0.44 26.92
N ALA A 657 -26.03 0.70 28.22
CA ALA A 657 -25.88 2.05 28.73
C ALA A 657 -25.14 2.13 30.07
N ALA A 658 -24.72 3.33 30.45
CA ALA A 658 -24.24 3.62 31.79
C ALA A 658 -24.94 4.84 32.38
N ILE A 659 -25.42 4.75 33.61
CA ILE A 659 -26.11 5.84 34.31
C ILE A 659 -25.50 6.13 35.66
N TYR A 660 -25.64 7.37 36.12
CA TYR A 660 -25.42 7.74 37.52
C TYR A 660 -26.72 7.58 38.31
N GLU A 661 -26.78 6.65 39.25
CA GLU A 661 -27.98 6.31 40.03
C GLU A 661 -27.63 6.14 41.51
N ASP A 662 -28.32 6.87 42.39
CA ASP A 662 -28.15 6.76 43.86
C ASP A 662 -26.69 6.83 44.36
N GLY A 663 -25.85 7.63 43.70
CA GLY A 663 -24.43 7.75 44.05
C GLY A 663 -23.51 6.75 43.34
N TRP A 664 -24.05 5.85 42.51
CA TRP A 664 -23.31 4.78 41.83
C TRP A 664 -23.13 5.04 40.33
N ILE A 665 -22.00 4.58 39.81
CA ILE A 665 -21.79 4.31 38.38
C ILE A 665 -22.41 2.94 38.09
N VAL A 666 -23.44 2.89 37.25
CA VAL A 666 -24.20 1.68 36.96
C VAL A 666 -24.20 1.40 35.46
N ILE A 667 -23.86 0.16 35.06
CA ILE A 667 -24.03 -0.32 33.69
C ILE A 667 -25.39 -1.01 33.56
N LEU A 668 -26.09 -0.72 32.47
CA LEU A 668 -27.36 -1.32 32.08
C LEU A 668 -27.14 -2.18 30.83
N GLN A 669 -27.52 -3.46 30.89
CA GLN A 669 -27.47 -4.36 29.74
C GLN A 669 -28.63 -5.35 29.81
N GLY A 670 -29.60 -5.20 28.91
CA GLY A 670 -30.84 -5.97 28.98
C GLY A 670 -31.56 -5.74 30.31
N THR A 671 -31.78 -6.80 31.10
CA THR A 671 -32.38 -6.70 32.44
C THR A 671 -31.37 -6.53 33.55
N GLU A 672 -30.07 -6.60 33.26
CA GLU A 672 -29.01 -6.51 34.25
C GLU A 672 -28.68 -5.06 34.58
N ARG A 673 -28.52 -4.80 35.89
CA ARG A 673 -28.03 -3.54 36.45
C ARG A 673 -26.78 -3.83 37.26
N ILE A 674 -25.63 -3.44 36.74
CA ILE A 674 -24.32 -3.76 37.33
C ILE A 674 -23.80 -2.50 38.01
N LYS A 675 -23.79 -2.51 39.36
CA LYS A 675 -23.16 -1.44 40.15
C LYS A 675 -21.64 -1.61 40.09
N VAL A 676 -20.95 -0.64 39.48
CA VAL A 676 -19.50 -0.71 39.27
C VAL A 676 -18.74 -0.13 40.46
N GLU A 677 -19.01 1.13 40.81
CA GLU A 677 -18.35 1.82 41.92
C GLU A 677 -19.19 3.03 42.37
N GLU A 678 -19.09 3.42 43.64
CA GLU A 678 -19.67 4.66 44.14
C GLU A 678 -18.85 5.85 43.63
N ALA A 679 -19.54 6.88 43.12
CA ALA A 679 -18.88 8.09 42.65
C ALA A 679 -17.99 8.71 43.73
N VAL A 680 -18.34 8.59 45.01
CA VAL A 680 -17.55 9.13 46.13
C VAL A 680 -16.17 8.49 46.29
N ASN A 681 -16.02 7.24 45.82
CA ASN A 681 -14.76 6.48 45.88
C ASN A 681 -13.86 6.75 44.67
N VAL A 682 -14.40 7.30 43.58
CA VAL A 682 -13.62 7.67 42.39
C VAL A 682 -12.94 9.03 42.65
N PRO A 683 -11.61 9.10 42.86
CA PRO A 683 -10.99 10.31 43.44
C PRO A 683 -11.19 11.58 42.62
N LEU A 684 -11.21 11.48 41.29
CA LEU A 684 -11.39 12.63 40.39
C LEU A 684 -12.79 13.26 40.46
N THR A 685 -13.78 12.59 41.05
CA THR A 685 -15.14 13.15 41.22
C THR A 685 -15.23 14.11 42.41
N LEU A 686 -14.15 14.28 43.18
CA LEU A 686 -14.11 15.08 44.40
C LEU A 686 -15.19 14.64 45.42
N LYS A 687 -15.21 13.34 45.76
CA LYS A 687 -16.22 12.73 46.63
C LYS A 687 -17.64 12.85 46.05
N GLY A 688 -17.79 12.67 44.74
CA GLY A 688 -19.07 12.76 44.04
C GLY A 688 -19.59 14.19 43.83
N LEU A 689 -18.80 15.23 44.17
CA LEU A 689 -19.21 16.63 44.07
C LEU A 689 -18.97 17.26 42.69
N ALA A 690 -18.26 16.59 41.78
CA ALA A 690 -17.95 17.08 40.44
C ALA A 690 -18.73 16.29 39.35
N PRO A 691 -19.94 16.73 38.94
CA PRO A 691 -20.80 15.99 38.01
C PRO A 691 -20.15 15.69 36.66
N PHE A 692 -19.39 16.64 36.10
CA PHE A 692 -18.70 16.44 34.82
C PHE A 692 -17.61 15.35 34.89
N MET A 693 -17.02 15.15 36.07
CA MET A 693 -16.05 14.07 36.30
C MET A 693 -16.73 12.71 36.47
N ILE A 694 -17.94 12.68 37.03
CA ILE A 694 -18.78 11.48 37.04
C ILE A 694 -19.19 11.10 35.62
N ALA A 695 -19.58 12.06 34.78
CA ALA A 695 -19.89 11.82 33.37
C ALA A 695 -18.69 11.23 32.59
N ASN A 696 -17.47 11.76 32.80
CA ASN A 696 -16.26 11.18 32.21
C ASN A 696 -16.01 9.74 32.70
N ALA A 697 -16.27 9.46 33.98
CA ALA A 697 -16.14 8.12 34.54
C ALA A 697 -17.19 7.14 33.97
N LEU A 698 -18.43 7.58 33.77
CA LEU A 698 -19.46 6.80 33.09
C LEU A 698 -19.03 6.44 31.66
N ALA A 699 -18.56 7.42 30.90
CA ALA A 699 -18.10 7.20 29.53
C ALA A 699 -16.90 6.23 29.46
N ALA A 700 -15.91 6.39 30.33
CA ALA A 700 -14.73 5.52 30.39
C ALA A 700 -15.10 4.08 30.80
N THR A 701 -15.98 3.94 31.78
CA THR A 701 -16.47 2.64 32.28
C THR A 701 -17.25 1.91 31.19
N LEU A 702 -18.18 2.61 30.53
CA LEU A 702 -18.98 2.04 29.45
C LEU A 702 -18.12 1.65 28.24
N ALA A 703 -17.16 2.52 27.87
CA ALA A 703 -16.25 2.27 26.76
C ALA A 703 -15.40 1.00 26.98
N THR A 704 -14.82 0.86 28.18
CA THR A 704 -13.99 -0.30 28.51
C THR A 704 -14.81 -1.59 28.65
N TYR A 705 -15.98 -1.53 29.29
CA TYR A 705 -16.89 -2.67 29.37
C TYR A 705 -17.41 -3.12 28.00
N ALA A 706 -17.72 -2.18 27.10
CA ALA A 706 -18.20 -2.50 25.76
C ALA A 706 -17.11 -3.14 24.87
N GLN A 707 -15.83 -2.90 25.14
CA GLN A 707 -14.73 -3.47 24.37
C GLN A 707 -14.49 -4.96 24.69
N GLY A 708 -14.87 -5.41 25.89
CA GLY A 708 -14.67 -6.79 26.38
C GLY A 708 -13.59 -6.86 27.43
#